data_AF-A0A2T7PF37-F1
#
_entry.id   AF-A0A2T7PF37-F1
#
_cell.length_a   1.000
_cell.length_b   1.000
_cell.length_c   1.000
_cell.angle_alpha   90.00
_cell.angle_beta   90.00
_cell.angle_gamma   90.00
#
_symmetry.space_group_name_H-M   'P 1'
#
loop_
_entity.id
_entity.type
_entity.pdbx_description
1 polymer ?
#
loop_
_entity_poly.entity_id
_entity_poly.type
_entity_poly.pdbx_seq_one_letter_code
_entity_poly.pdbx_strand_id
1 'polypeptide(L)'
;MPFTFDRLYKYDISEPIRQLGLKLDSAAEFELEIKIRAFNGSYLEPDLVDKPSIIFLPGTGKRQTANGRTENRLVRKNAWALSPNELRSMMWAMRLLQEDSSPNGFQALASFHALPPLCPYPEAPVRYACCVHGMPTFPQWHRLYLVQFEDALRRHSALVGIPYWDSVEPSGVHPFLFTNKTYQDPVHKFPWNNPWESAAITFAGKRTARDFQNDRLADSDGGLGGWQWKQFVFALEQEDYCDFEVQFEIAHNAIHAWVGGSEEYSMGHLHYASFDPVFLLHHSSMDRIYAMWQELQRYRGLDPNEANCALQLVREPLKPFSFGSPYNLNPVTHQYSRPEDVFDYKARFNYQYDTLELLGMDVPRLQGYINKQKEKPRVFAGFLLHSLGTSAHVTFSVCSGEEYQECTLAGDFNVLGGSAEMPWRFDRLYRYEITDVLKTKGLKVDDMFQIKVVITAQNGTVLDSNSLPQPTVIFMPKIQTCRMLHRAVSDVDLRDLKEVDIQNLKAAMASFQRDKGGNGWEAITAFHGLPARCPSPQKPEKACCIHGMPTFPHWHRLYTLQVDMSVVRKGSSVALPYWDWTLPTDPLPSLFTEQTFYDAWKDEVLENPFARGFIKEISGYTVRDPQPELLKLSADGEHSVLFDEVLLVLEQTDYCDFEVQFEVVHNAIHYLVGGRQSYSLSSLHYASYDPLFFIHHSFVDKIWAVWQELQKRRHLPHDRADCAVNFMAEPMAPFNNPKVNFNPRTRAYAVPQTVFDLRRTGVHVRQPQHWRQDT
;
A
#
# COMPACT_ATOMS: atom_id res chain seq x y z
N MET A 1 39.06 -26.00 8.32
CA MET A 1 38.10 -25.76 7.22
C MET A 1 37.79 -24.27 7.23
N PRO A 2 37.91 -23.56 6.10
CA PRO A 2 37.42 -22.19 6.00
C PRO A 2 35.92 -22.17 6.35
N PHE A 3 35.49 -21.21 7.15
CA PHE A 3 34.09 -21.04 7.52
C PHE A 3 33.75 -19.55 7.60
N THR A 4 32.49 -19.24 7.36
CA THR A 4 31.91 -17.90 7.52
C THR A 4 30.55 -18.09 8.19
N PHE A 5 30.19 -17.21 9.11
CA PHE A 5 28.84 -17.25 9.70
C PHE A 5 27.81 -16.85 8.64
N ASP A 6 26.71 -17.60 8.55
CA ASP A 6 25.57 -17.31 7.66
C ASP A 6 24.68 -16.17 8.21
N ARG A 7 24.99 -15.65 9.40
CA ARG A 7 24.26 -14.59 10.10
C ARG A 7 25.19 -13.73 10.94
N LEU A 8 24.79 -12.48 11.17
CA LEU A 8 25.52 -11.55 12.03
C LEU A 8 25.55 -12.01 13.49
N TYR A 9 26.73 -11.98 14.10
CA TYR A 9 26.90 -12.08 15.54
C TYR A 9 26.48 -10.76 16.19
N LYS A 10 25.56 -10.82 17.16
CA LYS A 10 24.97 -9.64 17.81
C LYS A 10 25.56 -9.44 19.20
N TYR A 11 25.97 -8.21 19.52
CA TYR A 11 26.45 -7.81 20.84
C TYR A 11 25.64 -6.59 21.32
N ASP A 12 25.06 -6.66 22.52
CA ASP A 12 24.21 -5.59 23.04
C ASP A 12 25.07 -4.46 23.62
N ILE A 13 24.96 -3.28 23.01
CA ILE A 13 25.69 -2.05 23.36
C ILE A 13 24.77 -0.98 23.96
N SER A 14 23.51 -1.31 24.29
CA SER A 14 22.51 -0.35 24.76
C SER A 14 22.91 0.36 26.05
N GLU A 15 23.55 -0.36 26.97
CA GLU A 15 23.95 0.17 28.27
C GLU A 15 25.11 1.19 28.17
N PRO A 16 26.21 0.90 27.44
CA PRO A 16 27.23 1.89 27.12
C PRO A 16 26.69 3.18 26.47
N ILE A 17 25.79 3.06 25.48
CA ILE A 17 25.23 4.23 24.78
C ILE A 17 24.41 5.11 25.73
N ARG A 18 23.64 4.50 26.65
CA ARG A 18 22.88 5.24 27.68
C ARG A 18 23.80 5.98 28.65
N GLN A 19 24.93 5.38 29.03
CA GLN A 19 25.91 6.02 29.91
C GLN A 19 26.57 7.24 29.26
N LEU A 20 26.66 7.26 27.93
CA LEU A 20 27.13 8.40 27.15
C LEU A 20 26.06 9.49 26.95
N GLY A 21 24.83 9.27 27.43
CA GLY A 21 23.72 10.23 27.29
C GLY A 21 23.13 10.31 25.89
N LEU A 22 23.48 9.38 25.00
CA LEU A 22 23.04 9.33 23.61
C LEU A 22 21.74 8.52 23.45
N LYS A 23 20.97 8.82 22.42
CA LYS A 23 19.73 8.10 22.11
C LYS A 23 20.01 6.79 21.37
N LEU A 24 19.20 5.76 21.66
CA LEU A 24 19.39 4.42 21.07
C LEU A 24 18.89 4.32 19.62
N ASP A 25 17.92 5.16 19.24
CA ASP A 25 17.36 5.28 17.88
C ASP A 25 18.14 6.22 16.96
N SER A 26 19.06 7.01 17.53
CA SER A 26 19.95 7.90 16.79
C SER A 26 21.24 7.17 16.41
N ALA A 27 21.18 6.18 15.52
CA ALA A 27 22.38 5.45 15.07
C ALA A 27 23.43 6.36 14.40
N ALA A 28 23.04 7.55 13.95
CA ALA A 28 23.92 8.57 13.38
C ALA A 28 24.71 9.41 14.41
N GLU A 29 24.50 9.21 15.72
CA GLU A 29 25.15 10.01 16.78
C GLU A 29 26.42 9.34 17.38
N PHE A 30 26.76 8.10 17.00
CA PHE A 30 27.93 7.39 17.50
C PHE A 30 28.43 6.29 16.54
N GLU A 31 29.74 6.02 16.53
CA GLU A 31 30.35 4.96 15.73
C GLU A 31 31.05 3.91 16.64
N LEU A 32 31.12 2.66 16.18
CA LEU A 32 31.79 1.56 16.89
C LEU A 32 33.20 1.33 16.34
N GLU A 33 34.21 1.63 17.16
CA GLU A 33 35.60 1.28 16.85
C GLU A 33 35.90 -0.18 17.24
N ILE A 34 36.33 -1.02 16.29
CA ILE A 34 36.79 -2.39 16.56
C ILE A 34 38.31 -2.43 16.62
N LYS A 35 38.85 -3.00 17.71
CA LYS A 35 40.27 -3.32 17.85
C LYS A 35 40.46 -4.83 17.85
N ILE A 36 41.01 -5.36 16.77
CA ILE A 36 41.29 -6.79 16.63
C ILE A 36 42.67 -7.07 17.22
N ARG A 37 42.71 -7.87 18.29
CA ARG A 37 43.97 -8.32 18.90
C ARG A 37 44.13 -9.81 18.67
N ALA A 38 45.19 -10.19 17.96
CA ALA A 38 45.56 -11.57 17.76
C ALA A 38 46.04 -12.20 19.08
N PHE A 39 45.97 -13.54 19.18
CA PHE A 39 46.36 -14.27 20.38
C PHE A 39 47.84 -14.08 20.77
N ASN A 40 48.70 -13.81 19.78
CA ASN A 40 50.12 -13.47 19.98
C ASN A 40 50.32 -12.04 20.54
N GLY A 41 49.24 -11.29 20.79
CA GLY A 41 49.25 -9.96 21.37
C GLY A 41 49.37 -8.81 20.38
N SER A 42 49.59 -9.07 19.08
CA SER A 42 49.65 -8.02 18.05
C SER A 42 48.26 -7.51 17.67
N TYR A 43 48.17 -6.24 17.32
CA TYR A 43 46.97 -5.67 16.71
C TYR A 43 46.95 -6.00 15.22
N LEU A 44 45.77 -6.38 14.73
CA LEU A 44 45.51 -6.64 13.33
C LEU A 44 44.70 -5.49 12.73
N GLU A 45 44.74 -5.36 11.40
CA GLU A 45 43.97 -4.33 10.69
C GLU A 45 42.46 -4.52 10.92
N PRO A 46 41.70 -3.46 11.22
CA PRO A 46 40.26 -3.55 11.49
C PRO A 46 39.45 -4.14 10.34
N ASP A 47 39.89 -3.92 9.08
CA ASP A 47 39.20 -4.34 7.85
C ASP A 47 39.23 -5.86 7.61
N LEU A 48 39.90 -6.63 8.48
CA LEU A 48 39.87 -8.09 8.47
C LEU A 48 38.50 -8.67 8.85
N VAL A 49 37.62 -7.86 9.45
CA VAL A 49 36.22 -8.19 9.73
C VAL A 49 35.36 -7.06 9.17
N ASP A 50 34.24 -7.40 8.54
CA ASP A 50 33.29 -6.41 8.03
C ASP A 50 32.90 -5.40 9.13
N LYS A 51 32.74 -4.12 8.76
CA LYS A 51 32.35 -3.06 9.70
C LYS A 51 31.10 -3.51 10.50
N PRO A 52 31.06 -3.30 11.82
CA PRO A 52 29.96 -3.76 12.65
C PRO A 52 28.67 -3.04 12.27
N SER A 53 27.63 -3.79 11.92
CA SER A 53 26.31 -3.22 11.67
C SER A 53 25.63 -2.86 12.98
N ILE A 54 25.25 -1.59 13.17
CA ILE A 54 24.43 -1.15 14.30
C ILE A 54 22.97 -1.52 13.99
N ILE A 55 22.47 -2.54 14.67
CA ILE A 55 21.09 -2.98 14.53
C ILE A 55 20.26 -2.30 15.62
N PHE A 56 19.65 -1.17 15.31
CA PHE A 56 18.60 -0.63 16.15
C PHE A 56 17.34 -1.46 15.96
N LEU A 57 16.98 -2.23 16.98
CA LEU A 57 15.66 -2.84 17.05
C LEU A 57 14.72 -1.77 17.61
N PRO A 58 13.87 -1.12 16.78
CA PRO A 58 12.99 -0.09 17.27
C PRO A 58 12.18 -0.64 18.44
N GLY A 59 12.20 0.11 19.53
CA GLY A 59 11.25 -0.10 20.59
C GLY A 59 9.89 -0.06 19.93
N THR A 60 9.21 -1.20 19.91
CA THR A 60 7.84 -1.35 19.45
C THR A 60 7.06 -0.14 19.98
N GLY A 61 6.30 0.57 19.14
CA GLY A 61 5.90 1.97 19.36
C GLY A 61 5.49 2.30 20.81
N LYS A 62 6.18 3.25 21.42
CA LYS A 62 6.19 3.41 22.87
C LYS A 62 5.07 4.35 23.34
N ARG A 63 4.00 3.83 23.97
CA ARG A 63 3.00 4.63 24.71
C ARG A 63 3.51 4.89 26.13
N GLN A 64 3.78 6.15 26.49
CA GLN A 64 3.96 6.52 27.89
C GLN A 64 2.57 6.58 28.55
N THR A 65 2.32 5.69 29.49
CA THR A 65 1.17 5.79 30.40
C THR A 65 1.31 7.05 31.26
N ALA A 66 0.21 7.55 31.84
CA ALA A 66 0.22 8.69 32.78
C ALA A 66 1.18 8.49 33.99
N ASN A 67 1.64 7.26 34.19
CA ASN A 67 2.53 6.83 35.25
C ASN A 67 4.01 6.72 34.78
N GLY A 68 4.32 7.19 33.55
CA GLY A 68 5.67 7.18 32.98
C GLY A 68 6.16 5.86 32.40
N ARG A 69 5.35 4.78 32.40
CA ARG A 69 5.75 3.49 31.79
C ARG A 69 5.56 3.52 30.30
N THR A 70 6.60 3.13 29.56
CA THR A 70 6.58 3.07 28.09
C THR A 70 6.22 1.68 27.58
N GLU A 71 5.04 1.53 27.01
CA GLU A 71 4.54 0.27 26.46
C GLU A 71 4.71 0.20 24.96
N ASN A 72 5.28 -0.90 24.52
CA ASN A 72 5.61 -1.15 23.14
C ASN A 72 4.38 -1.57 22.29
N ARG A 73 4.12 -0.92 21.14
CA ARG A 73 2.99 -1.21 20.24
C ARG A 73 3.14 -2.59 19.62
N LEU A 74 2.08 -3.38 19.68
CA LEU A 74 2.02 -4.67 18.99
C LEU A 74 1.89 -4.45 17.48
N VAL A 75 2.58 -5.27 16.70
CA VAL A 75 2.47 -5.26 15.23
C VAL A 75 1.76 -6.53 14.80
N ARG A 76 0.61 -6.37 14.16
CA ARG A 76 -0.10 -7.45 13.45
C ARG A 76 0.53 -7.55 12.07
N LYS A 77 1.07 -8.73 11.76
CA LYS A 77 1.77 -9.00 10.50
C LYS A 77 0.99 -9.96 9.64
N ASN A 78 1.29 -9.98 8.34
CA ASN A 78 0.82 -11.05 7.48
C ASN A 78 1.32 -12.41 8.03
N ALA A 79 0.45 -13.41 8.11
CA ALA A 79 0.77 -14.76 8.56
C ALA A 79 1.94 -15.40 7.76
N TRP A 80 2.12 -15.02 6.49
CA TRP A 80 3.24 -15.44 5.64
C TRP A 80 4.57 -14.76 5.99
N ALA A 81 4.53 -13.59 6.63
CA ALA A 81 5.70 -12.76 6.93
C ALA A 81 6.27 -13.00 8.34
N LEU A 82 5.73 -13.98 9.09
CA LEU A 82 6.22 -14.30 10.43
C LEU A 82 7.61 -14.93 10.38
N SER A 83 8.56 -14.37 11.13
CA SER A 83 9.86 -15.02 11.32
C SER A 83 9.73 -16.32 12.13
N PRO A 84 10.70 -17.25 12.04
CA PRO A 84 10.65 -18.51 12.80
C PRO A 84 10.47 -18.33 14.31
N ASN A 85 11.03 -17.26 14.88
CA ASN A 85 10.89 -16.94 16.30
C ASN A 85 9.48 -16.42 16.65
N GLU A 86 8.93 -15.55 15.80
CA GLU A 86 7.58 -15.00 15.99
C GLU A 86 6.54 -16.11 15.85
N LEU A 87 6.68 -16.94 14.81
CA LEU A 87 5.89 -18.15 14.63
C LEU A 87 5.94 -19.05 15.86
N ARG A 88 7.14 -19.38 16.34
CA ARG A 88 7.32 -20.22 17.54
C ARG A 88 6.63 -19.60 18.75
N SER A 89 6.77 -18.29 18.96
CA SER A 89 6.09 -17.60 20.06
C SER A 89 4.58 -17.69 19.96
N MET A 90 4.03 -17.58 18.74
CA MET A 90 2.59 -17.63 18.50
C MET A 90 2.02 -19.04 18.66
N MET A 91 2.77 -20.07 18.25
CA MET A 91 2.44 -21.48 18.50
C MET A 91 2.39 -21.77 20.01
N TRP A 92 3.40 -21.36 20.76
CA TRP A 92 3.44 -21.56 22.21
C TRP A 92 2.36 -20.77 22.95
N ALA A 93 2.15 -19.49 22.60
CA ALA A 93 1.15 -18.65 23.24
C ALA A 93 -0.27 -19.20 23.05
N MET A 94 -0.62 -19.63 21.83
CA MET A 94 -1.94 -20.21 21.56
C MET A 94 -2.13 -21.56 22.27
N ARG A 95 -1.09 -22.39 22.35
CA ARG A 95 -1.14 -23.63 23.13
C ARG A 95 -1.48 -23.35 24.60
N LEU A 96 -0.71 -22.47 25.23
CA LEU A 96 -0.88 -22.14 26.64
C LEU A 96 -2.24 -21.48 26.89
N LEU A 97 -2.71 -20.66 25.95
CA LEU A 97 -4.04 -20.06 26.02
C LEU A 97 -5.17 -21.11 25.93
N GLN A 98 -5.00 -22.15 25.12
CA GLN A 98 -5.96 -23.28 25.03
C GLN A 98 -5.93 -24.20 26.25
N GLU A 99 -4.77 -24.33 26.90
CA GLU A 99 -4.60 -25.08 28.15
C GLU A 99 -5.11 -24.28 29.37
N ASP A 100 -5.22 -22.94 29.26
CA ASP A 100 -5.75 -22.09 30.31
C ASP A 100 -7.27 -22.28 30.49
N SER A 101 -7.66 -22.68 31.69
CA SER A 101 -9.05 -22.87 32.12
C SER A 101 -9.61 -21.69 32.92
N SER A 102 -8.82 -20.61 33.08
CA SER A 102 -9.25 -19.38 33.72
C SER A 102 -10.32 -18.65 32.90
N PRO A 103 -11.00 -17.63 33.47
CA PRO A 103 -11.89 -16.76 32.70
C PRO A 103 -11.21 -15.97 31.57
N ASN A 104 -9.87 -15.96 31.50
CA ASN A 104 -9.10 -15.37 30.40
C ASN A 104 -8.56 -16.42 29.41
N GLY A 105 -8.87 -17.71 29.62
CA GLY A 105 -8.46 -18.81 28.76
C GLY A 105 -9.26 -18.87 27.46
N PHE A 106 -8.76 -19.64 26.48
CA PHE A 106 -9.34 -19.70 25.13
C PHE A 106 -10.84 -19.98 25.11
N GLN A 107 -11.32 -20.95 25.92
CA GLN A 107 -12.73 -21.35 25.94
C GLN A 107 -13.64 -20.22 26.41
N ALA A 108 -13.22 -19.50 27.45
CA ALA A 108 -13.99 -18.38 28.00
C ALA A 108 -14.04 -17.22 27.00
N LEU A 109 -12.90 -16.90 26.36
CA LEU A 109 -12.85 -15.86 25.34
C LEU A 109 -13.64 -16.23 24.08
N ALA A 110 -13.55 -17.48 23.61
CA ALA A 110 -14.33 -17.97 22.47
C ALA A 110 -15.84 -17.88 22.72
N SER A 111 -16.28 -18.07 23.97
CA SER A 111 -17.69 -17.96 24.36
C SER A 111 -18.27 -16.55 24.29
N PHE A 112 -17.43 -15.50 24.26
CA PHE A 112 -17.93 -14.11 24.16
C PHE A 112 -18.67 -13.85 22.85
N HIS A 113 -18.38 -14.62 21.80
CA HIS A 113 -19.01 -14.47 20.49
C HIS A 113 -20.44 -15.00 20.48
N ALA A 114 -20.64 -16.31 20.69
CA ALA A 114 -21.97 -16.90 20.49
C ALA A 114 -22.41 -17.87 21.58
N LEU A 115 -21.87 -19.09 21.63
CA LEU A 115 -22.25 -20.08 22.63
C LEU A 115 -21.15 -20.28 23.69
N PRO A 116 -21.54 -20.50 24.95
CA PRO A 116 -22.88 -20.31 25.52
C PRO A 116 -23.36 -18.85 25.48
N PRO A 117 -24.67 -18.61 25.27
CA PRO A 117 -25.20 -17.26 25.10
C PRO A 117 -25.24 -16.51 26.45
N LEU A 118 -24.69 -15.30 26.46
CA LEU A 118 -24.57 -14.46 27.66
C LEU A 118 -25.39 -13.16 27.59
N CYS A 119 -25.99 -12.85 26.44
CA CYS A 119 -26.67 -11.58 26.22
C CYS A 119 -28.18 -11.73 26.32
N PRO A 120 -28.95 -10.73 26.82
CA PRO A 120 -28.51 -9.37 27.16
C PRO A 120 -27.73 -9.24 28.48
N TYR A 121 -27.85 -10.22 29.37
CA TYR A 121 -27.04 -10.44 30.57
C TYR A 121 -27.14 -11.93 30.97
N PRO A 122 -26.17 -12.48 31.72
CA PRO A 122 -26.02 -13.94 31.89
C PRO A 122 -27.20 -14.65 32.57
N GLU A 123 -27.96 -13.95 33.41
CA GLU A 123 -29.14 -14.44 34.15
C GLU A 123 -30.47 -14.19 33.41
N ALA A 124 -30.44 -13.64 32.20
CA ALA A 124 -31.66 -13.35 31.46
C ALA A 124 -32.45 -14.64 31.13
N PRO A 125 -33.80 -14.60 31.16
CA PRO A 125 -34.62 -15.78 30.89
C PRO A 125 -34.51 -16.25 29.43
N VAL A 126 -34.33 -15.32 28.49
CA VAL A 126 -34.03 -15.60 27.08
C VAL A 126 -32.67 -14.99 26.79
N ARG A 127 -31.75 -15.83 26.31
CA ARG A 127 -30.37 -15.44 26.02
C ARG A 127 -30.06 -15.64 24.55
N TYR A 128 -29.25 -14.72 24.05
CA TYR A 128 -28.74 -14.69 22.68
C TYR A 128 -27.21 -14.68 22.69
N ALA A 129 -26.64 -15.05 21.55
CA ALA A 129 -25.27 -14.77 21.21
C ALA A 129 -24.96 -13.28 21.43
N CYS A 130 -23.77 -12.96 21.91
CA CYS A 130 -23.40 -11.57 22.21
C CYS A 130 -22.75 -10.83 21.04
N CYS A 131 -22.26 -11.56 20.03
CA CYS A 131 -21.70 -10.97 18.83
C CYS A 131 -22.75 -10.11 18.11
N VAL A 132 -22.30 -8.94 17.68
CA VAL A 132 -23.11 -8.02 16.89
C VAL A 132 -22.89 -8.34 15.42
N HIS A 133 -23.98 -8.67 14.73
CA HIS A 133 -24.05 -8.93 13.28
C HIS A 133 -25.28 -8.21 12.73
N GLY A 134 -25.25 -7.84 11.46
CA GLY A 134 -26.34 -7.13 10.81
C GLY A 134 -26.56 -5.72 11.34
N MET A 135 -25.52 -5.10 11.92
CA MET A 135 -25.61 -3.81 12.59
C MET A 135 -24.32 -3.00 12.41
N PRO A 136 -24.39 -1.66 12.32
CA PRO A 136 -23.23 -0.80 12.07
C PRO A 136 -22.08 -0.91 13.08
N THR A 137 -22.31 -1.47 14.27
CA THR A 137 -21.27 -1.66 15.29
C THR A 137 -20.53 -3.00 15.17
N PHE A 138 -20.80 -3.80 14.14
CA PHE A 138 -20.12 -5.07 13.83
C PHE A 138 -18.58 -4.93 13.81
N PRO A 139 -17.99 -3.94 13.10
CA PRO A 139 -16.53 -3.82 13.04
C PRO A 139 -15.90 -3.51 14.40
N GLN A 140 -16.54 -2.68 15.22
CA GLN A 140 -16.06 -2.30 16.55
C GLN A 140 -16.14 -3.49 17.52
N TRP A 141 -17.23 -4.26 17.47
CA TRP A 141 -17.36 -5.46 18.29
C TRP A 141 -16.21 -6.44 18.02
N HIS A 142 -15.96 -6.74 16.75
CA HIS A 142 -14.92 -7.69 16.36
C HIS A 142 -13.50 -7.13 16.57
N ARG A 143 -13.29 -5.80 16.44
CA ARG A 143 -12.02 -5.15 16.81
C ARG A 143 -11.72 -5.34 18.31
N LEU A 144 -12.68 -5.05 19.20
CA LEU A 144 -12.50 -5.28 20.63
C LEU A 144 -12.30 -6.75 20.97
N TYR A 145 -12.98 -7.65 20.25
CA TYR A 145 -12.81 -9.08 20.38
C TYR A 145 -11.37 -9.52 20.09
N LEU A 146 -10.76 -8.99 19.02
CA LEU A 146 -9.35 -9.24 18.72
C LEU A 146 -8.42 -8.68 19.79
N VAL A 147 -8.67 -7.45 20.28
CA VAL A 147 -7.87 -6.86 21.38
C VAL A 147 -7.93 -7.74 22.63
N GLN A 148 -9.09 -8.31 22.95
CA GLN A 148 -9.25 -9.24 24.07
C GLN A 148 -8.34 -10.48 23.93
N PHE A 149 -8.34 -11.11 22.75
CA PHE A 149 -7.49 -12.27 22.46
C PHE A 149 -6.00 -11.91 22.39
N GLU A 150 -5.69 -10.75 21.83
CA GLU A 150 -4.33 -10.26 21.65
C GLU A 150 -3.66 -9.99 23.01
N ASP A 151 -4.38 -9.38 23.95
CA ASP A 151 -3.93 -9.22 25.34
C ASP A 151 -3.72 -10.57 26.04
N ALA A 152 -4.60 -11.55 25.79
CA ALA A 152 -4.46 -12.89 26.37
C ALA A 152 -3.23 -13.61 25.81
N LEU A 153 -3.04 -13.63 24.49
CA LEU A 153 -1.85 -14.19 23.84
C LEU A 153 -0.56 -13.52 24.31
N ARG A 154 -0.58 -12.19 24.50
CA ARG A 154 0.56 -11.45 25.04
C ARG A 154 0.92 -11.87 26.46
N ARG A 155 -0.08 -12.12 27.34
CA ARG A 155 0.16 -12.66 28.69
C ARG A 155 0.77 -14.07 28.64
N HIS A 156 0.47 -14.83 27.60
CA HIS A 156 1.12 -16.12 27.29
C HIS A 156 2.39 -15.97 26.42
N SER A 157 3.04 -14.80 26.46
CA SER A 157 4.35 -14.52 25.85
C SER A 157 4.38 -14.49 24.30
N ALA A 158 3.27 -14.18 23.63
CA ALA A 158 3.30 -13.83 22.22
C ALA A 158 4.15 -12.57 21.97
N LEU A 159 5.05 -12.62 20.98
CA LEU A 159 5.96 -11.50 20.65
C LEU A 159 5.34 -10.47 19.69
N VAL A 160 4.33 -10.88 18.93
CA VAL A 160 3.66 -10.07 17.91
C VAL A 160 2.15 -10.07 18.15
N GLY A 161 1.45 -9.14 17.52
CA GLY A 161 -0.02 -9.12 17.54
C GLY A 161 -0.60 -10.31 16.78
N ILE A 162 -1.93 -10.46 16.83
CA ILE A 162 -2.65 -11.51 16.09
C ILE A 162 -2.36 -11.33 14.59
N PRO A 163 -1.69 -12.31 13.95
CA PRO A 163 -1.38 -12.22 12.52
C PRO A 163 -2.66 -12.12 11.70
N TYR A 164 -2.60 -11.42 10.57
CA TYR A 164 -3.70 -11.40 9.61
C TYR A 164 -3.41 -12.35 8.44
N TRP A 165 -4.45 -12.95 7.89
CA TRP A 165 -4.39 -13.76 6.66
C TRP A 165 -5.12 -13.01 5.55
N ASP A 166 -4.38 -12.41 4.62
CA ASP A 166 -4.97 -11.66 3.52
C ASP A 166 -5.71 -12.61 2.56
N SER A 167 -7.02 -12.75 2.76
CA SER A 167 -7.87 -13.64 1.96
C SER A 167 -8.23 -13.03 0.61
N VAL A 168 -8.04 -11.72 0.44
CA VAL A 168 -8.32 -11.00 -0.81
C VAL A 168 -7.28 -11.34 -1.87
N GLU A 169 -6.07 -11.74 -1.46
CA GLU A 169 -5.06 -12.31 -2.34
C GLU A 169 -5.45 -13.76 -2.72
N PRO A 170 -5.80 -14.01 -3.99
CA PRO A 170 -6.26 -15.33 -4.41
C PRO A 170 -5.11 -16.32 -4.31
N SER A 171 -5.31 -17.36 -3.51
CA SER A 171 -4.34 -18.44 -3.32
C SER A 171 -5.06 -19.73 -2.99
N GLY A 172 -4.74 -20.79 -3.73
CA GLY A 172 -5.13 -22.16 -3.38
C GLY A 172 -4.29 -22.76 -2.25
N VAL A 173 -3.26 -22.04 -1.78
CA VAL A 173 -2.36 -22.46 -0.70
C VAL A 173 -2.52 -21.52 0.49
N HIS A 174 -2.75 -22.08 1.67
CA HIS A 174 -3.00 -21.32 2.89
C HIS A 174 -1.80 -21.38 3.85
N PRO A 175 -1.60 -20.37 4.72
CA PRO A 175 -0.51 -20.34 5.68
C PRO A 175 -0.36 -21.63 6.48
N PHE A 176 0.86 -22.16 6.52
CA PHE A 176 1.20 -23.36 7.32
C PHE A 176 0.85 -23.19 8.81
N LEU A 177 0.77 -21.94 9.28
CA LEU A 177 0.36 -21.57 10.63
C LEU A 177 -0.92 -22.28 11.05
N PHE A 178 -1.93 -22.40 10.19
CA PHE A 178 -3.23 -22.99 10.55
C PHE A 178 -3.60 -24.22 9.73
N THR A 179 -2.82 -24.62 8.72
CA THR A 179 -3.12 -25.80 7.89
C THR A 179 -2.39 -27.07 8.31
N ASN A 180 -1.17 -26.97 8.84
CA ASN A 180 -0.42 -28.16 9.25
C ASN A 180 -1.02 -28.75 10.53
N LYS A 181 -1.28 -30.06 10.53
CA LYS A 181 -1.81 -30.79 11.71
C LYS A 181 -0.82 -30.83 12.87
N THR A 182 0.47 -30.86 12.56
CA THR A 182 1.55 -30.91 13.56
C THR A 182 2.53 -29.77 13.34
N TYR A 183 3.12 -29.31 14.44
CA TYR A 183 4.21 -28.36 14.47
C TYR A 183 5.41 -29.01 15.15
N GLN A 184 6.59 -28.86 14.57
CA GLN A 184 7.84 -29.30 15.17
C GLN A 184 8.60 -28.08 15.67
N ASP A 185 8.78 -27.96 16.98
CA ASP A 185 9.55 -26.86 17.57
C ASP A 185 11.03 -27.01 17.17
N PRO A 186 11.65 -26.00 16.52
CA PRO A 186 13.06 -26.05 16.12
C PRO A 186 14.03 -26.30 17.30
N VAL A 187 13.64 -25.92 18.51
CA VAL A 187 14.46 -26.01 19.73
C VAL A 187 14.31 -27.38 20.40
N HIS A 188 13.08 -27.87 20.56
CA HIS A 188 12.79 -29.07 21.35
C HIS A 188 12.68 -30.34 20.47
N LYS A 189 12.63 -30.18 19.13
CA LYS A 189 12.59 -31.21 18.08
C LYS A 189 11.47 -32.26 18.20
N PHE A 190 10.59 -32.18 19.18
CA PHE A 190 9.42 -33.05 19.32
C PHE A 190 8.23 -32.48 18.54
N PRO A 191 7.59 -33.25 17.64
CA PRO A 191 6.37 -32.82 16.96
C PRO A 191 5.16 -32.90 17.88
N TRP A 192 4.30 -31.91 17.83
CA TRP A 192 3.07 -31.83 18.62
C TRP A 192 1.93 -31.25 17.79
N ASN A 193 0.70 -31.41 18.26
CA ASN A 193 -0.48 -30.93 17.54
C ASN A 193 -0.43 -29.40 17.41
N ASN A 194 -0.70 -28.90 16.21
CA ASN A 194 -0.72 -27.48 15.94
C ASN A 194 -1.95 -26.84 16.61
N PRO A 195 -1.78 -25.94 17.59
CA PRO A 195 -2.90 -25.33 18.29
C PRO A 195 -3.72 -24.38 17.41
N TRP A 196 -3.20 -23.95 16.26
CA TRP A 196 -3.93 -23.09 15.30
C TRP A 196 -4.72 -23.87 14.25
N GLU A 197 -4.59 -25.20 14.19
CA GLU A 197 -5.29 -26.04 13.20
C GLU A 197 -6.73 -26.37 13.62
N SER A 198 -6.94 -26.65 14.90
CA SER A 198 -8.26 -26.91 15.49
C SER A 198 -8.22 -26.64 16.99
N ALA A 199 -9.37 -26.34 17.59
CA ALA A 199 -9.51 -26.27 19.04
C ALA A 199 -10.66 -27.14 19.54
N ALA A 200 -10.63 -27.47 20.83
CA ALA A 200 -11.75 -28.17 21.47
C ALA A 200 -12.92 -27.21 21.71
N ILE A 201 -14.14 -27.74 21.68
CA ILE A 201 -15.35 -27.08 22.16
C ILE A 201 -15.77 -27.86 23.40
N THR A 202 -15.29 -27.42 24.56
CA THR A 202 -15.32 -28.22 25.80
C THR A 202 -16.73 -28.58 26.22
N PHE A 203 -17.67 -27.64 26.16
CA PHE A 203 -19.06 -27.87 26.56
C PHE A 203 -19.81 -28.84 25.62
N ALA A 204 -19.38 -28.97 24.36
CA ALA A 204 -19.98 -29.88 23.38
C ALA A 204 -19.24 -31.23 23.29
N GLY A 205 -18.04 -31.35 23.87
CA GLY A 205 -17.18 -32.52 23.71
C GLY A 205 -16.74 -32.77 22.27
N LYS A 206 -16.65 -31.71 21.46
CA LYS A 206 -16.27 -31.74 20.04
C LYS A 206 -14.97 -30.97 19.78
N ARG A 207 -14.45 -31.03 18.56
CA ARG A 207 -13.37 -30.16 18.07
C ARG A 207 -13.85 -29.46 16.82
N THR A 208 -13.28 -28.29 16.55
CA THR A 208 -13.58 -27.56 15.33
C THR A 208 -13.07 -28.34 14.11
N ALA A 209 -13.83 -28.26 13.02
CA ALA A 209 -13.50 -28.84 11.73
C ALA A 209 -13.59 -27.77 10.64
N ARG A 210 -12.85 -27.98 9.55
CA ARG A 210 -12.79 -27.07 8.41
C ARG A 210 -12.95 -27.86 7.12
N ASP A 211 -13.71 -27.31 6.19
CA ASP A 211 -14.01 -27.86 4.88
C ASP A 211 -13.74 -26.77 3.84
N PHE A 212 -12.45 -26.62 3.50
CA PHE A 212 -11.98 -25.54 2.63
C PHE A 212 -12.51 -25.68 1.20
N GLN A 213 -13.32 -24.71 0.78
CA GLN A 213 -13.72 -24.53 -0.61
C GLN A 213 -12.59 -23.88 -1.41
N ASN A 214 -11.53 -24.64 -1.70
CA ASN A 214 -10.31 -24.12 -2.33
C ASN A 214 -10.56 -23.50 -3.71
N ASP A 215 -11.55 -23.96 -4.47
CA ASP A 215 -11.90 -23.35 -5.77
C ASP A 215 -12.37 -21.90 -5.61
N ARG A 216 -13.10 -21.60 -4.53
CA ARG A 216 -13.56 -20.24 -4.20
C ARG A 216 -12.43 -19.37 -3.62
N LEU A 217 -11.52 -19.96 -2.84
CA LEU A 217 -10.40 -19.26 -2.23
C LEU A 217 -9.25 -19.00 -3.23
N ALA A 218 -9.07 -19.87 -4.21
CA ALA A 218 -8.08 -19.72 -5.28
C ALA A 218 -8.54 -18.74 -6.36
N ASP A 219 -9.87 -18.58 -6.53
CA ASP A 219 -10.53 -17.62 -7.43
C ASP A 219 -9.97 -17.62 -8.87
N SER A 220 -10.62 -18.38 -9.76
CA SER A 220 -10.13 -18.62 -11.13
C SER A 220 -9.91 -17.38 -11.99
N ASP A 221 -10.53 -16.25 -11.64
CA ASP A 221 -10.41 -14.99 -12.39
C ASP A 221 -9.14 -14.17 -12.03
N GLY A 222 -8.47 -14.48 -10.91
CA GLY A 222 -7.15 -13.98 -10.52
C GLY A 222 -7.02 -12.46 -10.26
N GLY A 223 -6.36 -12.09 -9.16
CA GLY A 223 -5.99 -10.71 -8.83
C GLY A 223 -7.16 -9.72 -8.76
N LEU A 224 -7.12 -8.67 -9.61
CA LEU A 224 -8.13 -7.58 -9.64
C LEU A 224 -9.48 -7.99 -10.26
N GLY A 225 -9.64 -9.25 -10.68
CA GLY A 225 -10.87 -9.80 -11.25
C GLY A 225 -11.71 -10.63 -10.26
N GLY A 226 -11.12 -11.02 -9.13
CA GLY A 226 -11.71 -11.98 -8.19
C GLY A 226 -12.96 -11.49 -7.48
N TRP A 227 -13.78 -12.43 -6.98
CA TRP A 227 -15.00 -12.16 -6.24
C TRP A 227 -14.70 -11.35 -4.98
N GLN A 228 -13.75 -11.79 -4.13
CA GLN A 228 -13.44 -11.09 -2.88
C GLN A 228 -12.93 -9.68 -3.14
N TRP A 229 -12.05 -9.53 -4.12
CA TRP A 229 -11.54 -8.24 -4.55
C TRP A 229 -12.68 -7.28 -4.95
N LYS A 230 -13.61 -7.73 -5.79
CA LYS A 230 -14.77 -6.92 -6.20
C LYS A 230 -15.63 -6.49 -5.03
N GLN A 231 -15.94 -7.40 -4.10
CA GLN A 231 -16.76 -7.07 -2.93
C GLN A 231 -16.07 -6.08 -1.99
N PHE A 232 -14.80 -6.34 -1.61
CA PHE A 232 -14.09 -5.46 -0.69
C PHE A 232 -13.76 -4.10 -1.31
N VAL A 233 -13.45 -4.02 -2.60
CA VAL A 233 -13.23 -2.72 -3.26
C VAL A 233 -14.52 -1.92 -3.36
N PHE A 234 -15.65 -2.58 -3.60
CA PHE A 234 -16.94 -1.91 -3.56
C PHE A 234 -17.32 -1.45 -2.15
N ALA A 235 -16.97 -2.22 -1.11
CA ALA A 235 -17.09 -1.77 0.27
C ALA A 235 -16.21 -0.53 0.51
N LEU A 236 -14.92 -0.59 0.15
CA LEU A 236 -13.96 0.50 0.32
C LEU A 236 -14.30 1.73 -0.54
N GLU A 237 -15.10 1.59 -1.59
CA GLU A 237 -15.63 2.69 -2.39
C GLU A 237 -16.61 3.56 -1.59
N GLN A 238 -17.32 3.00 -0.60
CA GLN A 238 -18.34 3.74 0.15
C GLN A 238 -17.70 4.81 1.05
N GLU A 239 -18.27 6.01 1.00
CA GLU A 239 -17.84 7.17 1.81
C GLU A 239 -18.64 7.27 3.12
N ASP A 240 -19.89 6.81 3.11
CA ASP A 240 -20.74 6.67 4.31
C ASP A 240 -20.36 5.40 5.07
N TYR A 241 -20.27 5.52 6.40
CA TYR A 241 -19.83 4.43 7.27
C TYR A 241 -20.78 3.23 7.24
N CYS A 242 -22.10 3.45 7.26
CA CYS A 242 -23.07 2.35 7.27
C CYS A 242 -23.18 1.70 5.88
N ASP A 243 -23.07 2.48 4.80
CA ASP A 243 -22.97 1.88 3.46
C ASP A 243 -21.71 1.00 3.34
N PHE A 244 -20.56 1.43 3.87
CA PHE A 244 -19.34 0.62 3.95
C PHE A 244 -19.59 -0.68 4.74
N GLU A 245 -20.17 -0.56 5.93
CA GLU A 245 -20.34 -1.67 6.87
C GLU A 245 -21.20 -2.79 6.30
N VAL A 246 -22.34 -2.48 5.65
CA VAL A 246 -23.21 -3.50 5.05
C VAL A 246 -22.47 -4.31 3.97
N GLN A 247 -21.69 -3.64 3.10
CA GLN A 247 -20.92 -4.37 2.08
C GLN A 247 -19.78 -5.18 2.72
N PHE A 248 -19.14 -4.60 3.74
CA PHE A 248 -18.01 -5.17 4.44
C PHE A 248 -18.38 -6.44 5.22
N GLU A 249 -19.49 -6.45 5.98
CA GLU A 249 -19.95 -7.61 6.74
C GLU A 249 -20.32 -8.78 5.80
N ILE A 250 -21.02 -8.50 4.69
CA ILE A 250 -21.40 -9.57 3.76
C ILE A 250 -20.20 -10.12 2.98
N ALA A 251 -19.24 -9.27 2.62
CA ALA A 251 -17.98 -9.72 2.00
C ALA A 251 -17.19 -10.63 2.97
N HIS A 252 -17.15 -10.27 4.26
CA HIS A 252 -16.56 -11.05 5.33
C HIS A 252 -17.20 -12.45 5.48
N ASN A 253 -18.54 -12.54 5.45
CA ASN A 253 -19.28 -13.79 5.63
C ASN A 253 -18.91 -14.89 4.62
N ALA A 254 -18.34 -14.53 3.47
CA ALA A 254 -17.88 -15.50 2.50
C ALA A 254 -16.79 -16.42 3.04
N ILE A 255 -15.80 -15.89 3.75
CA ILE A 255 -14.69 -16.70 4.29
C ILE A 255 -15.17 -17.63 5.39
N HIS A 256 -16.14 -17.19 6.21
CA HIS A 256 -16.81 -18.08 7.16
C HIS A 256 -17.37 -19.33 6.47
N ALA A 257 -18.15 -19.13 5.40
CA ALA A 257 -18.74 -20.21 4.64
C ALA A 257 -17.70 -21.06 3.89
N TRP A 258 -16.68 -20.43 3.29
CA TRP A 258 -15.69 -21.13 2.47
C TRP A 258 -14.62 -21.88 3.27
N VAL A 259 -14.36 -21.48 4.52
CA VAL A 259 -13.45 -22.20 5.42
C VAL A 259 -14.21 -23.26 6.22
N GLY A 260 -15.44 -22.96 6.64
CA GLY A 260 -16.25 -23.91 7.42
C GLY A 260 -16.95 -24.98 6.60
N GLY A 261 -17.32 -24.65 5.36
CA GLY A 261 -18.06 -25.53 4.46
C GLY A 261 -19.31 -26.12 5.11
N SER A 262 -19.49 -27.42 4.94
CA SER A 262 -20.68 -28.15 5.41
C SER A 262 -20.60 -28.61 6.89
N GLU A 263 -19.46 -28.38 7.56
CA GLU A 263 -19.24 -28.84 8.93
C GLU A 263 -20.02 -28.01 9.96
N GLU A 264 -20.67 -28.67 10.93
CA GLU A 264 -21.47 -28.02 11.96
C GLU A 264 -20.60 -27.22 12.95
N TYR A 265 -19.53 -27.83 13.45
CA TYR A 265 -18.61 -27.21 14.43
C TYR A 265 -17.48 -26.48 13.71
N SER A 266 -17.82 -25.46 12.93
CA SER A 266 -16.89 -24.81 12.00
C SER A 266 -17.05 -23.29 11.94
N MET A 267 -16.19 -22.65 11.15
CA MET A 267 -16.30 -21.23 10.77
C MET A 267 -17.63 -20.89 10.08
N GLY A 268 -18.29 -21.85 9.42
CA GLY A 268 -19.52 -21.62 8.66
C GLY A 268 -20.75 -21.43 9.54
N HIS A 269 -20.65 -21.80 10.83
CA HIS A 269 -21.76 -21.76 11.78
C HIS A 269 -21.49 -20.72 12.88
N LEU A 270 -22.37 -19.71 13.01
CA LEU A 270 -22.19 -18.58 13.93
C LEU A 270 -21.84 -19.00 15.36
N HIS A 271 -22.47 -20.08 15.84
CA HIS A 271 -22.32 -20.55 17.21
C HIS A 271 -20.93 -21.03 17.60
N TYR A 272 -20.21 -21.61 16.64
CA TYR A 272 -18.96 -22.32 16.89
C TYR A 272 -17.77 -21.67 16.19
N ALA A 273 -18.01 -20.73 15.26
CA ALA A 273 -16.96 -20.09 14.47
C ALA A 273 -15.81 -19.53 15.33
N SER A 274 -16.13 -18.87 16.44
CA SER A 274 -15.14 -18.28 17.34
C SER A 274 -14.24 -19.28 18.08
N PHE A 275 -14.64 -20.54 18.15
CA PHE A 275 -13.83 -21.61 18.74
C PHE A 275 -12.74 -22.08 17.77
N ASP A 276 -12.83 -21.75 16.48
CA ASP A 276 -11.77 -22.07 15.54
C ASP A 276 -10.69 -20.97 15.57
N PRO A 277 -9.41 -21.28 15.86
CA PRO A 277 -8.36 -20.27 15.91
C PRO A 277 -8.18 -19.46 14.62
N VAL A 278 -8.57 -19.98 13.45
CA VAL A 278 -8.51 -19.23 12.19
C VAL A 278 -9.45 -18.02 12.16
N PHE A 279 -10.50 -18.04 13.00
CA PHE A 279 -11.40 -16.90 13.22
C PHE A 279 -10.60 -15.63 13.53
N LEU A 280 -9.60 -15.74 14.40
CA LEU A 280 -8.78 -14.60 14.83
C LEU A 280 -7.95 -14.03 13.68
N LEU A 281 -7.38 -14.89 12.82
CA LEU A 281 -6.59 -14.45 11.67
C LEU A 281 -7.48 -13.77 10.63
N HIS A 282 -8.64 -14.36 10.37
CA HIS A 282 -9.61 -13.81 9.44
C HIS A 282 -10.11 -12.43 9.89
N HIS A 283 -10.51 -12.30 11.16
CA HIS A 283 -10.96 -11.02 11.69
C HIS A 283 -9.82 -10.01 11.83
N SER A 284 -8.58 -10.45 12.05
CA SER A 284 -7.41 -9.56 12.01
C SER A 284 -7.26 -8.92 10.62
N SER A 285 -7.55 -9.67 9.55
CA SER A 285 -7.63 -9.15 8.17
C SER A 285 -8.80 -8.23 7.94
N MET A 286 -9.97 -8.53 8.51
CA MET A 286 -11.13 -7.64 8.42
C MET A 286 -10.86 -6.32 9.12
N ASP A 287 -10.30 -6.37 10.33
CA ASP A 287 -9.90 -5.19 11.08
C ASP A 287 -8.84 -4.37 10.33
N ARG A 288 -7.96 -5.04 9.57
CA ARG A 288 -6.99 -4.39 8.67
C ARG A 288 -7.69 -3.67 7.52
N ILE A 289 -8.66 -4.30 6.85
CA ILE A 289 -9.46 -3.68 5.79
C ILE A 289 -10.25 -2.50 6.35
N TYR A 290 -10.78 -2.62 7.57
CA TYR A 290 -11.43 -1.50 8.24
C TYR A 290 -10.45 -0.35 8.53
N ALA A 291 -9.23 -0.64 9.01
CA ALA A 291 -8.18 0.37 9.14
C ALA A 291 -7.79 1.01 7.79
N MET A 292 -7.81 0.24 6.70
CA MET A 292 -7.60 0.78 5.34
C MET A 292 -8.73 1.72 4.91
N TRP A 293 -9.99 1.38 5.21
CA TRP A 293 -11.12 2.31 5.00
C TRP A 293 -10.90 3.60 5.78
N GLN A 294 -10.48 3.52 7.04
CA GLN A 294 -10.16 4.70 7.85
C GLN A 294 -9.05 5.56 7.19
N GLU A 295 -7.97 4.97 6.68
CA GLU A 295 -6.94 5.74 5.96
C GLU A 295 -7.45 6.32 4.61
N LEU A 296 -8.35 5.60 3.91
CA LEU A 296 -9.02 6.14 2.71
C LEU A 296 -9.89 7.35 3.04
N GLN A 297 -10.63 7.32 4.15
CA GLN A 297 -11.42 8.47 4.60
C GLN A 297 -10.53 9.67 4.91
N ARG A 298 -9.40 9.47 5.62
CA ARG A 298 -8.39 10.52 5.81
C ARG A 298 -7.89 11.09 4.48
N TYR A 299 -7.59 10.20 3.52
CA TYR A 299 -7.15 10.60 2.19
C TYR A 299 -8.22 11.38 1.41
N ARG A 300 -9.51 11.07 1.63
CA ARG A 300 -10.67 11.79 1.07
C ARG A 300 -10.96 13.13 1.77
N GLY A 301 -10.27 13.43 2.88
CA GLY A 301 -10.55 14.61 3.71
C GLY A 301 -11.79 14.46 4.58
N LEU A 302 -12.22 13.22 4.87
CA LEU A 302 -13.33 12.88 5.74
C LEU A 302 -12.81 12.42 7.11
N ASP A 303 -13.63 12.53 8.15
CA ASP A 303 -13.27 12.01 9.47
C ASP A 303 -13.33 10.46 9.47
N PRO A 304 -12.23 9.76 9.75
CA PRO A 304 -12.18 8.30 9.80
C PRO A 304 -12.69 7.69 11.10
N ASN A 305 -12.95 8.51 12.13
CA ASN A 305 -13.28 8.09 13.48
C ASN A 305 -14.71 8.46 13.87
N GLU A 306 -15.53 8.87 12.90
CA GLU A 306 -16.93 9.18 13.11
C GLU A 306 -17.82 8.28 12.25
N ALA A 307 -18.93 7.84 12.82
CA ALA A 307 -20.03 7.27 12.07
C ALA A 307 -21.14 8.32 11.99
N ASN A 308 -21.43 8.81 10.78
CA ASN A 308 -22.53 9.76 10.54
C ASN A 308 -23.92 9.11 10.57
N CYS A 309 -23.99 7.84 10.95
CA CYS A 309 -25.17 6.99 10.95
C CYS A 309 -25.18 6.14 12.24
N ALA A 310 -26.36 5.64 12.64
CA ALA A 310 -26.52 4.81 13.83
C ALA A 310 -25.90 5.37 15.14
N LEU A 311 -25.99 6.71 15.32
CA LEU A 311 -25.41 7.44 16.45
C LEU A 311 -25.82 6.94 17.84
N GLN A 312 -27.01 6.33 17.94
CA GLN A 312 -27.44 5.69 19.19
C GLN A 312 -26.62 4.44 19.48
N LEU A 313 -26.48 3.55 18.50
CA LEU A 313 -25.80 2.27 18.66
C LEU A 313 -24.32 2.45 18.99
N VAL A 314 -23.66 3.46 18.42
CA VAL A 314 -22.23 3.73 18.70
C VAL A 314 -21.94 4.20 20.13
N ARG A 315 -22.97 4.58 20.88
CA ARG A 315 -22.87 4.99 22.30
C ARG A 315 -23.28 3.87 23.26
N GLU A 316 -23.91 2.81 22.76
CA GLU A 316 -24.32 1.67 23.58
C GLU A 316 -23.11 0.76 23.85
N PRO A 317 -22.79 0.45 25.12
CA PRO A 317 -21.66 -0.42 25.43
C PRO A 317 -21.82 -1.81 24.83
N LEU A 318 -20.79 -2.26 24.12
CA LEU A 318 -20.72 -3.57 23.49
C LEU A 318 -20.69 -4.67 24.57
N LYS A 319 -21.48 -5.71 24.35
CA LYS A 319 -21.56 -6.88 25.22
C LYS A 319 -20.81 -8.05 24.59
N PRO A 320 -20.12 -8.90 25.36
CA PRO A 320 -20.05 -8.90 26.82
C PRO A 320 -18.91 -8.03 27.38
N PHE A 321 -18.23 -7.22 26.55
CA PHE A 321 -17.07 -6.42 26.99
C PHE A 321 -17.41 -5.46 28.14
N SER A 322 -18.62 -4.92 28.14
CA SER A 322 -19.17 -4.07 29.20
C SER A 322 -19.55 -4.79 30.48
N PHE A 323 -19.56 -6.13 30.50
CA PHE A 323 -19.79 -6.88 31.73
C PHE A 323 -18.55 -6.76 32.62
N GLY A 324 -18.73 -6.44 33.90
CA GLY A 324 -17.63 -6.45 34.86
C GLY A 324 -17.21 -7.88 35.26
N SER A 325 -16.43 -7.96 36.33
CA SER A 325 -16.14 -9.23 37.00
C SER A 325 -17.46 -9.92 37.43
N PRO A 326 -17.62 -11.24 37.22
CA PRO A 326 -16.59 -12.22 36.84
C PRO A 326 -16.42 -12.48 35.33
N TYR A 327 -17.17 -11.80 34.45
CA TYR A 327 -17.28 -12.17 33.03
C TYR A 327 -16.16 -11.59 32.15
N ASN A 328 -15.96 -10.27 32.16
CA ASN A 328 -14.81 -9.64 31.51
C ASN A 328 -13.85 -9.09 32.56
N LEU A 329 -12.66 -9.67 32.62
CA LEU A 329 -11.59 -9.27 33.53
C LEU A 329 -10.56 -8.34 32.87
N ASN A 330 -10.70 -8.05 31.57
CA ASN A 330 -9.77 -7.17 30.87
C ASN A 330 -10.17 -5.70 31.07
N PRO A 331 -9.34 -4.89 31.75
CA PRO A 331 -9.68 -3.50 32.04
C PRO A 331 -9.75 -2.63 30.77
N VAL A 332 -8.99 -2.95 29.71
CA VAL A 332 -8.94 -2.16 28.48
C VAL A 332 -10.23 -2.32 27.70
N THR A 333 -10.65 -3.55 27.42
CA THR A 333 -11.87 -3.81 26.65
C THR A 333 -13.14 -3.45 27.43
N HIS A 334 -13.10 -3.52 28.77
CA HIS A 334 -14.18 -3.02 29.61
C HIS A 334 -14.29 -1.49 29.59
N GLN A 335 -13.16 -0.78 29.73
CA GLN A 335 -13.12 0.69 29.71
C GLN A 335 -13.59 1.26 28.37
N TYR A 336 -13.13 0.68 27.26
CA TYR A 336 -13.43 1.13 25.90
C TYR A 336 -14.51 0.27 25.23
N SER A 337 -15.48 -0.19 26.02
CA SER A 337 -16.57 -1.05 25.52
C SER A 337 -17.55 -0.30 24.62
N ARG A 338 -17.51 1.03 24.54
CA ARG A 338 -18.38 1.80 23.64
C ARG A 338 -17.79 1.85 22.23
N PRO A 339 -18.57 1.61 21.17
CA PRO A 339 -18.07 1.65 19.79
C PRO A 339 -17.37 2.96 19.41
N GLU A 340 -17.83 4.11 19.91
CA GLU A 340 -17.19 5.42 19.70
C GLU A 340 -15.72 5.47 20.17
N ASP A 341 -15.36 4.69 21.20
CA ASP A 341 -13.99 4.61 21.70
C ASP A 341 -13.10 3.68 20.86
N VAL A 342 -13.68 2.89 19.97
CA VAL A 342 -13.02 1.77 19.27
C VAL A 342 -12.44 2.19 17.91
N PHE A 343 -12.84 3.35 17.39
CA PHE A 343 -12.35 3.87 16.10
C PHE A 343 -10.83 4.09 16.08
N ASP A 344 -10.26 4.73 17.11
CA ASP A 344 -8.82 5.01 17.18
C ASP A 344 -8.04 3.85 17.83
N TYR A 345 -7.81 2.82 17.03
CA TYR A 345 -7.12 1.62 17.46
C TYR A 345 -5.66 1.87 17.87
N LYS A 346 -4.96 2.81 17.21
CA LYS A 346 -3.55 3.13 17.48
C LYS A 346 -3.38 3.79 18.84
N ALA A 347 -4.27 4.72 19.22
CA ALA A 347 -4.18 5.43 20.49
C ALA A 347 -4.75 4.65 21.67
N ARG A 348 -5.85 3.90 21.46
CA ARG A 348 -6.58 3.24 22.56
C ARG A 348 -6.06 1.85 22.87
N PHE A 349 -5.77 1.04 21.84
CA PHE A 349 -5.42 -0.38 21.98
C PHE A 349 -3.95 -0.69 21.70
N ASN A 350 -3.15 0.30 21.30
CA ASN A 350 -1.70 0.19 21.17
C ASN A 350 -1.23 -0.94 20.22
N TYR A 351 -1.94 -1.15 19.10
CA TYR A 351 -1.48 -2.02 18.01
C TYR A 351 -1.43 -1.28 16.67
N GLN A 352 -0.69 -1.85 15.72
CA GLN A 352 -0.60 -1.38 14.34
C GLN A 352 -0.43 -2.56 13.38
N TYR A 353 -0.57 -2.29 12.08
CA TYR A 353 -0.27 -3.24 11.01
C TYR A 353 1.13 -2.96 10.46
N ASP A 354 1.80 -4.00 9.95
CA ASP A 354 3.05 -3.86 9.20
C ASP A 354 2.85 -3.08 7.88
N THR A 355 1.80 -3.39 7.12
CA THR A 355 1.40 -2.65 5.91
C THR A 355 -0.11 -2.45 5.82
N LEU A 356 -0.53 -1.34 5.21
CA LEU A 356 -1.92 -1.04 4.84
C LEU A 356 -2.05 -0.97 3.32
N GLU A 357 -1.82 -2.12 2.68
CA GLU A 357 -1.88 -2.29 1.23
C GLU A 357 -2.84 -3.42 0.85
N LEU A 358 -3.63 -3.24 -0.20
CA LEU A 358 -4.52 -4.31 -0.71
C LEU A 358 -4.01 -4.73 -2.09
N LEU A 359 -3.59 -5.98 -2.24
CA LEU A 359 -2.91 -6.49 -3.44
C LEU A 359 -1.74 -5.62 -3.90
N GLY A 360 -0.92 -5.13 -2.95
CA GLY A 360 0.22 -4.25 -3.22
C GLY A 360 -0.14 -2.83 -3.67
N MET A 361 -1.40 -2.41 -3.49
CA MET A 361 -1.82 -1.02 -3.69
C MET A 361 -1.90 -0.29 -2.36
N ASP A 362 -1.12 0.79 -2.26
CA ASP A 362 -1.25 1.77 -1.19
C ASP A 362 -2.58 2.53 -1.29
N VAL A 363 -2.92 3.27 -0.23
CA VAL A 363 -4.17 4.03 -0.12
C VAL A 363 -4.41 4.98 -1.32
N PRO A 364 -3.42 5.78 -1.79
CA PRO A 364 -3.60 6.63 -2.97
C PRO A 364 -3.89 5.84 -4.26
N ARG A 365 -3.15 4.75 -4.51
CA ARG A 365 -3.36 3.92 -5.71
C ARG A 365 -4.72 3.24 -5.68
N LEU A 366 -5.13 2.74 -4.52
CA LEU A 366 -6.46 2.16 -4.31
C LEU A 366 -7.57 3.18 -4.56
N GLN A 367 -7.43 4.42 -4.06
CA GLN A 367 -8.40 5.49 -4.35
C GLN A 367 -8.44 5.81 -5.86
N GLY A 368 -7.28 5.82 -6.54
CA GLY A 368 -7.21 5.98 -7.99
C GLY A 368 -7.97 4.88 -8.75
N TYR A 369 -7.85 3.63 -8.29
CA TYR A 369 -8.60 2.50 -8.84
C TYR A 369 -10.11 2.67 -8.62
N ILE A 370 -10.54 3.00 -7.40
CA ILE A 370 -11.94 3.26 -7.05
C ILE A 370 -12.53 4.34 -7.95
N ASN A 371 -11.83 5.47 -8.13
CA ASN A 371 -12.27 6.55 -9.01
C ASN A 371 -12.48 6.06 -10.46
N LYS A 372 -11.57 5.23 -10.98
CA LYS A 372 -11.70 4.63 -12.31
C LYS A 372 -12.91 3.70 -12.42
N GLN A 373 -13.33 3.04 -11.35
CA GLN A 373 -14.57 2.26 -11.35
C GLN A 373 -15.80 3.15 -11.31
N LYS A 374 -15.79 4.24 -10.53
CA LYS A 374 -16.88 5.25 -10.47
C LYS A 374 -17.11 5.97 -11.81
N GLU A 375 -16.12 6.02 -12.70
CA GLU A 375 -16.24 6.56 -14.06
C GLU A 375 -17.12 5.71 -15.01
N LYS A 376 -17.40 4.44 -14.65
CA LYS A 376 -18.22 3.55 -15.47
C LYS A 376 -19.68 3.56 -14.99
N PRO A 377 -20.67 3.51 -15.91
CA PRO A 377 -22.04 3.20 -15.53
C PRO A 377 -22.10 1.75 -15.03
N ARG A 378 -22.74 1.54 -13.87
CA ARG A 378 -22.82 0.24 -13.20
C ARG A 378 -24.25 -0.04 -12.75
N VAL A 379 -24.61 -1.32 -12.76
CA VAL A 379 -25.92 -1.80 -12.33
C VAL A 379 -25.71 -2.76 -11.16
N PHE A 380 -26.51 -2.60 -10.11
CA PHE A 380 -26.43 -3.39 -8.90
C PHE A 380 -27.77 -4.07 -8.60
N ALA A 381 -27.71 -5.28 -8.09
CA ALA A 381 -28.81 -5.93 -7.39
C ALA A 381 -28.74 -5.55 -5.90
N GLY A 382 -29.80 -4.93 -5.39
CA GLY A 382 -29.93 -4.51 -3.99
C GLY A 382 -30.74 -5.50 -3.16
N PHE A 383 -30.14 -6.05 -2.11
CA PHE A 383 -30.75 -7.01 -1.19
C PHE A 383 -30.95 -6.40 0.19
N LEU A 384 -32.17 -6.49 0.73
CA LEU A 384 -32.47 -6.08 2.11
C LEU A 384 -32.42 -7.31 3.01
N LEU A 385 -31.34 -7.47 3.78
CA LEU A 385 -31.09 -8.69 4.55
C LEU A 385 -31.54 -8.56 6.00
N HIS A 386 -31.95 -9.69 6.58
CA HIS A 386 -32.28 -9.83 7.99
C HIS A 386 -31.95 -11.24 8.48
N SER A 387 -31.99 -11.44 9.81
CA SER A 387 -31.78 -12.73 10.47
C SER A 387 -32.63 -13.84 9.86
N LEU A 388 -31.99 -14.98 9.56
CA LEU A 388 -32.61 -16.20 9.04
C LEU A 388 -32.68 -17.33 10.08
N GLY A 389 -32.00 -17.18 11.22
CA GLY A 389 -31.89 -18.21 12.27
C GLY A 389 -30.92 -19.34 11.94
N THR A 390 -30.25 -19.29 10.78
CA THR A 390 -29.22 -20.23 10.35
C THR A 390 -28.33 -19.56 9.30
N SER A 391 -27.09 -20.02 9.18
CA SER A 391 -26.23 -19.62 8.05
C SER A 391 -26.82 -20.11 6.74
N ALA A 392 -26.80 -19.27 5.72
CA ALA A 392 -27.34 -19.58 4.40
C ALA A 392 -26.47 -19.05 3.26
N HIS A 393 -26.38 -19.83 2.20
CA HIS A 393 -25.82 -19.46 0.92
C HIS A 393 -26.94 -18.96 0.01
N VAL A 394 -26.80 -17.73 -0.50
CA VAL A 394 -27.79 -17.10 -1.37
C VAL A 394 -27.22 -17.03 -2.77
N THR A 395 -27.89 -17.69 -3.71
CA THR A 395 -27.57 -17.61 -5.14
C THR A 395 -28.68 -16.85 -5.86
N PHE A 396 -28.32 -16.06 -6.87
CA PHE A 396 -29.32 -15.34 -7.64
C PHE A 396 -28.97 -15.30 -9.12
N SER A 397 -30.02 -15.33 -9.94
CA SER A 397 -29.92 -15.38 -11.40
C SER A 397 -30.72 -14.25 -12.02
N VAL A 398 -30.20 -13.69 -13.10
CA VAL A 398 -30.91 -12.74 -13.96
C VAL A 398 -31.67 -13.53 -15.02
N CYS A 399 -32.99 -13.36 -15.07
CA CYS A 399 -33.89 -14.06 -15.97
C CYS A 399 -34.55 -13.10 -16.97
N SER A 400 -34.51 -13.45 -18.25
CA SER A 400 -35.09 -12.70 -19.37
C SER A 400 -35.92 -13.61 -20.29
N GLY A 401 -36.50 -13.04 -21.36
CA GLY A 401 -37.29 -13.77 -22.35
C GLY A 401 -38.79 -13.87 -22.00
N GLU A 402 -39.56 -14.58 -22.84
CA GLU A 402 -40.98 -14.82 -22.59
C GLU A 402 -41.14 -15.59 -21.25
N GLU A 403 -41.99 -15.05 -20.36
CA GLU A 403 -42.22 -15.57 -19.01
C GLU A 403 -40.98 -15.71 -18.10
N TYR A 404 -39.86 -15.03 -18.39
CA TYR A 404 -38.62 -15.09 -17.61
C TYR A 404 -38.04 -16.51 -17.45
N GLN A 405 -38.09 -17.30 -18.52
CA GLN A 405 -37.59 -18.68 -18.54
C GLN A 405 -36.07 -18.77 -18.76
N GLU A 406 -35.44 -17.79 -19.41
CA GLU A 406 -34.00 -17.79 -19.67
C GLU A 406 -33.22 -17.17 -18.51
N CYS A 407 -32.77 -18.00 -17.57
CA CYS A 407 -32.01 -17.56 -16.41
C CYS A 407 -30.50 -17.77 -16.57
N THR A 408 -29.70 -16.85 -16.04
CA THR A 408 -28.24 -16.98 -15.94
C THR A 408 -27.78 -16.58 -14.56
N LEU A 409 -26.94 -17.41 -13.96
CA LEU A 409 -26.36 -17.17 -12.64
C LEU A 409 -25.61 -15.84 -12.66
N ALA A 410 -26.03 -14.91 -11.82
CA ALA A 410 -25.47 -13.57 -11.77
C ALA A 410 -24.45 -13.42 -10.63
N GLY A 411 -24.66 -14.13 -9.53
CA GLY A 411 -23.74 -14.14 -8.41
C GLY A 411 -24.28 -14.91 -7.21
N ASP A 412 -23.50 -14.87 -6.15
CA ASP A 412 -23.84 -15.46 -4.87
C ASP A 412 -23.14 -14.73 -3.71
N PHE A 413 -23.70 -14.87 -2.51
CA PHE A 413 -23.16 -14.35 -1.25
C PHE A 413 -23.64 -15.20 -0.06
N ASN A 414 -23.06 -14.96 1.12
CA ASN A 414 -23.34 -15.74 2.32
C ASN A 414 -23.93 -14.85 3.42
N VAL A 415 -24.92 -15.39 4.14
CA VAL A 415 -25.47 -14.79 5.36
C VAL A 415 -25.07 -15.71 6.50
N LEU A 416 -24.30 -15.19 7.46
CA LEU A 416 -23.89 -15.94 8.65
C LEU A 416 -25.01 -15.84 9.71
N GLY A 417 -25.36 -16.97 10.33
CA GLY A 417 -26.39 -16.96 11.35
C GLY A 417 -26.47 -18.21 12.20
N GLY A 418 -27.38 -18.21 13.17
CA GLY A 418 -27.62 -19.38 14.02
C GLY A 418 -28.84 -19.24 14.92
N SER A 419 -29.32 -20.34 15.48
CA SER A 419 -30.60 -20.35 16.22
C SER A 419 -30.65 -19.47 17.47
N ALA A 420 -29.51 -19.23 18.12
CA ALA A 420 -29.36 -18.33 19.26
C ALA A 420 -28.92 -16.90 18.88
N GLU A 421 -28.94 -16.51 17.59
CA GLU A 421 -28.53 -15.17 17.17
C GLU A 421 -29.48 -14.08 17.69
N MET A 422 -28.94 -12.87 17.89
CA MET A 422 -29.79 -11.71 18.12
C MET A 422 -30.52 -11.37 16.81
N PRO A 423 -31.84 -11.13 16.82
CA PRO A 423 -32.55 -10.69 15.64
C PRO A 423 -31.96 -9.39 15.10
N TRP A 424 -31.64 -9.36 13.81
CA TRP A 424 -31.03 -8.21 13.15
C TRP A 424 -31.67 -7.98 11.79
N ARG A 425 -31.55 -6.75 11.29
CA ARG A 425 -32.01 -6.33 9.97
C ARG A 425 -31.19 -5.12 9.56
N PHE A 426 -30.61 -5.16 8.36
CA PHE A 426 -29.97 -3.97 7.81
C PHE A 426 -31.04 -2.91 7.48
N ASP A 427 -30.72 -1.65 7.77
CA ASP A 427 -31.49 -0.50 7.34
C ASP A 427 -31.25 -0.15 5.86
N ARG A 428 -30.16 -0.67 5.28
CA ARG A 428 -29.67 -0.41 3.94
C ARG A 428 -29.58 -1.67 3.09
N LEU A 429 -29.45 -1.47 1.78
CA LEU A 429 -29.32 -2.54 0.81
C LEU A 429 -27.86 -2.98 0.69
N TYR A 430 -27.62 -4.29 0.78
CA TYR A 430 -26.42 -4.89 0.24
C TYR A 430 -26.47 -4.82 -1.29
N ARG A 431 -25.43 -4.25 -1.94
CA ARG A 431 -25.44 -3.98 -3.38
C ARG A 431 -24.42 -4.87 -4.07
N TYR A 432 -24.89 -5.77 -4.91
CA TYR A 432 -24.04 -6.66 -5.70
C TYR A 432 -24.00 -6.21 -7.16
N GLU A 433 -22.82 -6.01 -7.73
CA GLU A 433 -22.70 -5.56 -9.12
C GLU A 433 -23.09 -6.65 -10.13
N ILE A 434 -24.04 -6.34 -11.03
CA ILE A 434 -24.54 -7.24 -12.09
C ILE A 434 -24.26 -6.70 -13.51
N THR A 435 -23.45 -5.64 -13.62
CA THR A 435 -23.16 -4.94 -14.88
C THR A 435 -22.66 -5.89 -15.98
N ASP A 436 -21.73 -6.80 -15.65
CA ASP A 436 -21.09 -7.67 -16.63
C ASP A 436 -22.02 -8.79 -17.12
N VAL A 437 -22.92 -9.26 -16.25
CA VAL A 437 -23.94 -10.27 -16.59
C VAL A 437 -24.95 -9.70 -17.58
N LEU A 438 -25.42 -8.46 -17.34
CA LEU A 438 -26.35 -7.79 -18.26
C LEU A 438 -25.70 -7.55 -19.63
N LYS A 439 -24.46 -7.10 -19.67
CA LYS A 439 -23.70 -6.92 -20.92
C LYS A 439 -23.54 -8.23 -21.69
N THR A 440 -23.20 -9.32 -21.00
CA THR A 440 -23.01 -10.65 -21.62
C THR A 440 -24.31 -11.17 -22.23
N LYS A 441 -25.46 -10.84 -21.62
CA LYS A 441 -26.80 -11.15 -22.15
C LYS A 441 -27.31 -10.17 -23.19
N GLY A 442 -26.57 -9.09 -23.47
CA GLY A 442 -27.03 -8.03 -24.35
C GLY A 442 -28.21 -7.23 -23.81
N LEU A 443 -28.49 -7.30 -22.50
CA LEU A 443 -29.57 -6.59 -21.83
C LEU A 443 -29.12 -5.19 -21.44
N LYS A 444 -29.99 -4.20 -21.68
CA LYS A 444 -29.87 -2.83 -21.19
C LYS A 444 -30.55 -2.69 -19.83
N VAL A 445 -30.24 -1.60 -19.14
CA VAL A 445 -30.81 -1.28 -17.82
C VAL A 445 -32.34 -1.15 -17.87
N ASP A 446 -32.87 -0.68 -19.00
CA ASP A 446 -34.29 -0.42 -19.19
C ASP A 446 -35.05 -1.62 -19.78
N ASP A 447 -34.35 -2.73 -20.08
CA ASP A 447 -34.97 -3.94 -20.61
C ASP A 447 -35.70 -4.71 -19.50
N MET A 448 -36.72 -5.49 -19.86
CA MET A 448 -37.46 -6.29 -18.88
C MET A 448 -36.69 -7.55 -18.49
N PHE A 449 -36.25 -7.61 -17.24
CA PHE A 449 -35.68 -8.80 -16.61
C PHE A 449 -36.09 -8.90 -15.14
N GLN A 450 -36.00 -10.10 -14.57
CA GLN A 450 -36.28 -10.36 -13.15
C GLN A 450 -35.08 -11.07 -12.50
N ILE A 451 -34.84 -10.79 -11.22
CA ILE A 451 -33.84 -11.52 -10.43
C ILE A 451 -34.56 -12.61 -9.64
N LYS A 452 -34.19 -13.87 -9.87
CA LYS A 452 -34.65 -15.03 -9.07
C LYS A 452 -33.60 -15.39 -8.03
N VAL A 453 -34.03 -15.59 -6.79
CA VAL A 453 -33.17 -15.90 -5.64
C VAL A 453 -33.46 -17.30 -5.14
N VAL A 454 -32.41 -18.06 -4.83
CA VAL A 454 -32.47 -19.36 -4.18
C VAL A 454 -31.61 -19.30 -2.93
N ILE A 455 -32.20 -19.63 -1.80
CA ILE A 455 -31.56 -19.58 -0.48
C ILE A 455 -31.38 -21.02 0.00
N THR A 456 -30.14 -21.42 0.26
CA THR A 456 -29.78 -22.74 0.74
C THR A 456 -29.18 -22.61 2.13
N ALA A 457 -29.82 -23.18 3.15
CA ALA A 457 -29.26 -23.23 4.50
C ALA A 457 -27.99 -24.10 4.53
N GLN A 458 -27.15 -23.91 5.54
CA GLN A 458 -25.88 -24.63 5.69
C GLN A 458 -26.04 -26.16 5.71
N ASN A 459 -27.17 -26.67 6.22
CA ASN A 459 -27.51 -28.09 6.22
C ASN A 459 -27.96 -28.63 4.84
N GLY A 460 -27.94 -27.81 3.79
CA GLY A 460 -28.34 -28.15 2.42
C GLY A 460 -29.84 -28.00 2.14
N THR A 461 -30.65 -27.60 3.12
CA THR A 461 -32.10 -27.39 2.89
C THR A 461 -32.34 -26.09 2.14
N VAL A 462 -33.15 -26.15 1.07
CA VAL A 462 -33.58 -24.95 0.34
C VAL A 462 -34.69 -24.28 1.14
N LEU A 463 -34.45 -23.03 1.55
CA LEU A 463 -35.42 -22.20 2.26
C LEU A 463 -36.41 -21.56 1.29
N ASP A 464 -37.56 -21.12 1.81
CA ASP A 464 -38.53 -20.36 1.00
C ASP A 464 -37.87 -19.09 0.46
N SER A 465 -38.01 -18.82 -0.84
CA SER A 465 -37.45 -17.64 -1.49
C SER A 465 -38.07 -16.34 -0.96
N ASN A 466 -39.25 -16.41 -0.35
CA ASN A 466 -39.87 -15.26 0.35
C ASN A 466 -39.26 -14.98 1.74
N SER A 467 -38.30 -15.79 2.20
CA SER A 467 -37.59 -15.55 3.46
C SER A 467 -36.75 -14.26 3.42
N LEU A 468 -36.47 -13.74 2.22
CA LEU A 468 -35.90 -12.41 2.02
C LEU A 468 -36.82 -11.59 1.09
N PRO A 469 -36.90 -10.26 1.27
CA PRO A 469 -37.59 -9.39 0.32
C PRO A 469 -37.03 -9.53 -1.10
N GLN A 470 -37.88 -9.34 -2.11
CA GLN A 470 -37.42 -9.38 -3.49
C GLN A 470 -36.33 -8.32 -3.74
N PRO A 471 -35.25 -8.70 -4.44
CA PRO A 471 -34.16 -7.78 -4.72
C PRO A 471 -34.58 -6.66 -5.67
N THR A 472 -33.95 -5.51 -5.48
CA THR A 472 -34.16 -4.32 -6.30
C THR A 472 -33.02 -4.16 -7.31
N VAL A 473 -33.25 -3.40 -8.38
CA VAL A 473 -32.20 -3.06 -9.36
C VAL A 473 -31.85 -1.58 -9.20
N ILE A 474 -30.57 -1.28 -9.05
CA ILE A 474 -30.04 0.05 -8.83
C ILE A 474 -29.09 0.40 -9.96
N PHE A 475 -29.37 1.47 -10.69
CA PHE A 475 -28.45 2.01 -11.68
C PHE A 475 -27.63 3.15 -11.08
N MET A 476 -26.31 3.03 -11.14
CA MET A 476 -25.40 4.11 -10.79
C MET A 476 -24.84 4.72 -12.08
N PRO A 477 -25.20 5.97 -12.41
CA PRO A 477 -24.64 6.64 -13.58
C PRO A 477 -23.14 6.88 -13.39
N LYS A 478 -22.42 7.07 -14.50
CA LYS A 478 -21.02 7.49 -14.46
C LYS A 478 -20.89 8.77 -13.63
N ILE A 479 -20.04 8.75 -12.62
CA ILE A 479 -19.65 9.96 -11.90
C ILE A 479 -18.40 10.45 -12.59
N GLN A 480 -18.53 11.55 -13.33
CA GLN A 480 -17.37 12.22 -13.92
C GLN A 480 -16.67 13.01 -12.81
N THR A 481 -15.92 12.29 -11.96
CA THR A 481 -14.97 12.95 -11.07
C THR A 481 -14.03 13.76 -11.93
N CYS A 482 -13.90 15.06 -11.63
CA CYS A 482 -12.88 15.90 -12.24
C CYS A 482 -11.57 15.14 -12.12
N ARG A 483 -10.97 14.75 -13.26
CA ARG A 483 -9.75 13.97 -13.30
C ARG A 483 -8.71 14.70 -12.44
N MET A 484 -8.57 14.32 -11.18
CA MET A 484 -7.26 14.29 -10.57
C MET A 484 -6.53 13.19 -11.31
N LEU A 485 -5.95 13.59 -12.44
CA LEU A 485 -4.97 12.84 -13.19
C LEU A 485 -3.81 12.64 -12.19
N HIS A 486 -3.91 11.61 -11.34
CA HIS A 486 -2.83 11.11 -10.52
C HIS A 486 -1.77 10.59 -11.49
N ARG A 487 -0.95 11.51 -11.98
CA ARG A 487 0.32 11.21 -12.61
C ARG A 487 1.34 11.27 -11.50
N ALA A 488 1.79 10.08 -11.10
CA ALA A 488 2.99 9.91 -10.33
C ALA A 488 4.13 10.59 -11.08
N VAL A 489 4.88 11.46 -10.42
CA VAL A 489 6.32 11.48 -10.61
C VAL A 489 6.83 10.40 -9.65
N SER A 490 7.49 9.38 -10.18
CA SER A 490 8.08 8.36 -9.33
C SER A 490 9.33 8.96 -8.71
N ASP A 491 9.24 9.29 -7.43
CA ASP A 491 10.39 9.45 -6.54
C ASP A 491 10.95 8.06 -6.21
N VAL A 492 11.30 7.30 -7.25
CA VAL A 492 11.85 5.95 -7.15
C VAL A 492 13.21 5.97 -7.80
N ASP A 493 14.20 5.59 -7.01
CA ASP A 493 15.55 5.41 -7.50
C ASP A 493 15.55 4.29 -8.55
N LEU A 494 16.31 4.50 -9.62
CA LEU A 494 16.52 3.50 -10.66
C LEU A 494 16.90 2.12 -10.10
N ARG A 495 17.64 2.07 -8.98
CA ARG A 495 18.08 0.83 -8.31
C ARG A 495 16.95 0.08 -7.60
N ASP A 496 15.86 0.76 -7.26
CA ASP A 496 14.72 0.18 -6.55
C ASP A 496 13.59 -0.25 -7.51
N LEU A 497 13.77 -0.05 -8.82
CA LEU A 497 12.79 -0.47 -9.81
C LEU A 497 12.74 -1.99 -9.95
N LYS A 498 11.52 -2.54 -9.95
CA LYS A 498 11.30 -3.96 -10.25
C LYS A 498 11.48 -4.21 -11.74
N GLU A 499 11.86 -5.44 -12.08
CA GLU A 499 12.07 -5.85 -13.48
C GLU A 499 10.87 -5.57 -14.38
N VAL A 500 9.65 -5.79 -13.86
CA VAL A 500 8.40 -5.47 -14.59
C VAL A 500 8.26 -3.97 -14.89
N ASP A 501 8.70 -3.11 -14.00
CA ASP A 501 8.64 -1.66 -14.18
C ASP A 501 9.70 -1.18 -15.18
N ILE A 502 10.89 -1.78 -15.13
CA ILE A 502 11.97 -1.53 -16.11
C ILE A 502 11.51 -1.91 -17.53
N GLN A 503 10.88 -3.07 -17.69
CA GLN A 503 10.36 -3.52 -18.99
C GLN A 503 9.25 -2.61 -19.52
N ASN A 504 8.30 -2.22 -18.65
CA ASN A 504 7.23 -1.27 -19.01
C ASN A 504 7.81 0.08 -19.46
N LEU A 505 8.80 0.59 -18.73
CA LEU A 505 9.46 1.85 -19.02
C LEU A 505 10.22 1.80 -20.35
N LYS A 506 11.00 0.73 -20.60
CA LYS A 506 11.70 0.51 -21.88
C LYS A 506 10.67 0.44 -23.04
N ALA A 507 9.62 -0.35 -22.93
CA ALA A 507 8.60 -0.45 -23.98
C ALA A 507 7.92 0.90 -24.31
N ALA A 508 7.56 1.67 -23.28
CA ALA A 508 6.94 2.98 -23.44
C ALA A 508 7.90 4.02 -24.04
N MET A 509 9.16 4.05 -23.60
CA MET A 509 10.19 4.94 -24.16
C MET A 509 10.47 4.61 -25.63
N ALA A 510 10.56 3.33 -26.01
CA ALA A 510 10.71 2.92 -27.41
C ALA A 510 9.51 3.34 -28.28
N SER A 511 8.30 3.34 -27.72
CA SER A 511 7.10 3.86 -28.38
C SER A 511 7.13 5.39 -28.53
N PHE A 512 7.65 6.10 -27.52
CA PHE A 512 7.82 7.54 -27.53
C PHE A 512 8.87 8.02 -28.54
N GLN A 513 10.01 7.33 -28.63
CA GLN A 513 11.09 7.63 -29.58
C GLN A 513 10.70 7.43 -31.05
N ARG A 514 9.79 6.48 -31.32
CA ARG A 514 9.24 6.25 -32.67
C ARG A 514 8.19 7.28 -33.09
N ASP A 515 7.60 8.02 -32.15
CA ASP A 515 6.60 9.03 -32.46
C ASP A 515 7.25 10.22 -33.18
N LYS A 516 6.85 10.46 -34.43
CA LYS A 516 7.31 11.59 -35.26
C LYS A 516 6.34 12.79 -35.23
N GLY A 517 5.29 12.72 -34.42
CA GLY A 517 4.34 13.82 -34.24
C GLY A 517 4.91 14.98 -33.42
N GLY A 518 4.12 16.06 -33.28
CA GLY A 518 4.53 17.26 -32.54
C GLY A 518 4.73 17.07 -31.02
N ASN A 519 4.26 15.95 -30.46
CA ASN A 519 4.53 15.52 -29.08
C ASN A 519 5.46 14.30 -29.03
N GLY A 520 6.13 13.96 -30.13
CA GLY A 520 7.09 12.87 -30.21
C GLY A 520 8.46 13.24 -29.66
N TRP A 521 9.33 12.25 -29.48
CA TRP A 521 10.66 12.42 -28.89
C TRP A 521 11.46 13.55 -29.56
N GLU A 522 11.69 13.47 -30.86
CA GLU A 522 12.46 14.47 -31.62
C GLU A 522 11.88 15.88 -31.52
N ALA A 523 10.54 16.01 -31.47
CA ALA A 523 9.89 17.31 -31.39
C ALA A 523 10.11 17.98 -30.03
N ILE A 524 10.11 17.18 -28.96
CA ILE A 524 10.32 17.62 -27.58
C ILE A 524 11.81 17.84 -27.29
N THR A 525 12.71 16.94 -27.72
CA THR A 525 14.16 17.09 -27.50
C THR A 525 14.72 18.36 -28.16
N ALA A 526 14.14 18.75 -29.30
CA ALA A 526 14.44 20.01 -29.97
C ALA A 526 14.08 21.29 -29.17
N PHE A 527 13.50 21.19 -27.96
CA PHE A 527 13.25 22.35 -27.11
C PHE A 527 14.52 22.86 -26.42
N HIS A 528 15.48 21.98 -26.12
CA HIS A 528 16.65 22.35 -25.32
C HIS A 528 17.81 22.88 -26.15
N GLY A 529 18.14 22.22 -27.26
CA GLY A 529 19.34 22.52 -28.04
C GLY A 529 19.06 22.89 -29.50
N LEU A 530 19.79 22.25 -30.41
CA LEU A 530 19.52 22.35 -31.84
C LEU A 530 18.41 21.37 -32.24
N PRO A 531 17.59 21.70 -33.26
CA PRO A 531 17.57 22.95 -34.01
C PRO A 531 17.01 24.11 -33.15
N ALA A 532 17.64 25.28 -33.24
CA ALA A 532 17.19 26.48 -32.54
C ALA A 532 15.75 26.83 -32.92
N ARG A 533 14.92 27.22 -31.94
CA ARG A 533 13.49 27.56 -32.14
C ARG A 533 13.06 28.87 -31.49
N CYS A 534 13.96 29.58 -30.82
CA CYS A 534 13.64 30.79 -30.08
C CYS A 534 14.28 32.04 -30.73
N PRO A 535 13.61 33.21 -30.66
CA PRO A 535 12.33 33.48 -29.97
C PRO A 535 11.09 32.93 -30.69
N SER A 536 11.19 32.61 -31.98
CA SER A 536 10.12 31.93 -32.72
C SER A 536 10.66 30.98 -33.78
N PRO A 537 9.93 29.92 -34.16
CA PRO A 537 10.37 29.01 -35.22
C PRO A 537 10.59 29.68 -36.58
N GLN A 538 9.96 30.83 -36.84
CA GLN A 538 10.09 31.59 -38.08
C GLN A 538 11.36 32.45 -38.12
N LYS A 539 11.94 32.75 -36.96
CA LYS A 539 13.18 33.51 -36.81
C LYS A 539 14.02 32.89 -35.67
N PRO A 540 14.57 31.69 -35.88
CA PRO A 540 15.34 31.00 -34.86
C PRO A 540 16.72 31.65 -34.74
N GLU A 541 16.95 32.35 -33.63
CA GLU A 541 18.23 33.01 -33.32
C GLU A 541 19.03 32.24 -32.27
N LYS A 542 18.33 31.55 -31.35
CA LYS A 542 18.94 30.79 -30.24
C LYS A 542 18.12 29.55 -29.86
N ALA A 543 18.77 28.63 -29.16
CA ALA A 543 18.10 27.52 -28.48
C ALA A 543 17.13 28.07 -27.41
N CYS A 544 16.10 27.29 -27.07
CA CYS A 544 15.07 27.75 -26.13
C CYS A 544 15.36 27.42 -24.67
N CYS A 545 16.42 26.66 -24.37
CA CYS A 545 16.78 26.35 -22.99
C CYS A 545 17.20 27.58 -22.20
N ILE A 546 16.95 27.54 -20.89
CA ILE A 546 17.37 28.56 -19.94
C ILE A 546 18.47 27.97 -19.06
N HIS A 547 19.62 28.65 -19.01
CA HIS A 547 20.81 28.31 -18.22
C HIS A 547 21.48 29.61 -17.73
N GLY A 548 22.22 29.54 -16.63
CA GLY A 548 22.90 30.66 -15.99
C GLY A 548 21.92 31.73 -15.46
N MET A 549 20.70 31.33 -15.10
CA MET A 549 19.61 32.24 -14.75
C MET A 549 18.71 31.58 -13.69
N PRO A 550 18.15 32.34 -12.73
CA PRO A 550 17.32 31.80 -11.64
C PRO A 550 16.10 30.98 -12.06
N THR A 551 15.67 31.07 -13.32
CA THR A 551 14.58 30.26 -13.87
C THR A 551 15.04 28.91 -14.46
N PHE A 552 16.33 28.54 -14.36
CA PHE A 552 16.87 27.26 -14.80
C PHE A 552 16.13 26.06 -14.18
N PRO A 553 15.90 25.98 -12.85
CA PRO A 553 15.20 24.85 -12.25
C PRO A 553 13.76 24.73 -12.76
N HIS A 554 13.10 25.88 -12.94
CA HIS A 554 11.72 25.97 -13.42
C HIS A 554 11.56 25.44 -14.86
N TRP A 555 12.48 25.80 -15.74
CA TRP A 555 12.46 25.39 -17.14
C TRP A 555 12.67 23.88 -17.25
N HIS A 556 13.68 23.36 -16.55
CA HIS A 556 14.01 21.94 -16.59
C HIS A 556 12.98 21.07 -15.89
N ARG A 557 12.36 21.53 -14.79
CA ARG A 557 11.20 20.88 -14.17
C ARG A 557 10.04 20.69 -15.16
N LEU A 558 9.65 21.74 -15.89
CA LEU A 558 8.61 21.61 -16.93
C LEU A 558 9.05 20.72 -18.08
N TYR A 559 10.32 20.74 -18.43
CA TYR A 559 10.86 19.95 -19.52
C TYR A 559 10.85 18.45 -19.20
N THR A 560 11.34 18.06 -18.03
CA THR A 560 11.27 16.69 -17.52
C THR A 560 9.82 16.24 -17.40
N LEU A 561 8.94 17.09 -16.87
CA LEU A 561 7.51 16.84 -16.78
C LEU A 561 6.86 16.64 -18.16
N GLN A 562 7.33 17.32 -19.21
CA GLN A 562 6.85 17.11 -20.58
C GLN A 562 7.17 15.69 -21.08
N VAL A 563 8.39 15.20 -20.84
CA VAL A 563 8.79 13.84 -21.25
C VAL A 563 8.14 12.77 -20.40
N ASP A 564 8.09 12.95 -19.09
CA ASP A 564 7.41 12.06 -18.16
C ASP A 564 5.95 11.83 -18.60
N MET A 565 5.25 12.92 -18.89
CA MET A 565 3.89 12.87 -19.41
C MET A 565 3.76 12.17 -20.77
N SER A 566 4.79 12.18 -21.60
CA SER A 566 4.79 11.49 -22.90
C SER A 566 5.03 9.99 -22.72
N VAL A 567 6.00 9.59 -21.90
CA VAL A 567 6.29 8.19 -21.59
C VAL A 567 5.09 7.51 -20.92
N VAL A 568 4.47 8.16 -19.93
CA VAL A 568 3.23 7.65 -19.31
C VAL A 568 2.07 7.59 -20.32
N ARG A 569 1.99 8.52 -21.27
CA ARG A 569 0.95 8.50 -22.34
C ARG A 569 1.13 7.31 -23.28
N LYS A 570 2.36 6.81 -23.41
CA LYS A 570 2.73 5.67 -24.26
C LYS A 570 2.66 4.32 -23.55
N GLY A 571 2.14 4.28 -22.32
CA GLY A 571 1.81 3.04 -21.60
C GLY A 571 2.69 2.70 -20.41
N SER A 572 3.64 3.57 -20.02
CA SER A 572 4.46 3.30 -18.83
C SER A 572 3.62 3.29 -17.55
N SER A 573 3.79 2.26 -16.73
CA SER A 573 3.19 2.12 -15.38
C SER A 573 3.88 3.00 -14.34
N VAL A 574 5.13 3.37 -14.59
CA VAL A 574 5.97 4.22 -13.76
C VAL A 574 6.29 5.52 -14.49
N ALA A 575 6.54 6.57 -13.71
CA ALA A 575 7.10 7.81 -14.22
C ALA A 575 8.60 7.64 -14.52
N LEU A 576 9.25 8.69 -15.00
CA LEU A 576 10.71 8.69 -15.11
C LEU A 576 11.33 8.48 -13.72
N PRO A 577 12.14 7.43 -13.51
CA PRO A 577 12.92 7.29 -12.30
C PRO A 577 14.01 8.37 -12.24
N TYR A 578 14.69 8.46 -11.11
CA TYR A 578 15.90 9.25 -10.98
C TYR A 578 17.12 8.34 -10.79
N TRP A 579 18.29 8.83 -11.15
CA TRP A 579 19.57 8.17 -10.83
C TRP A 579 20.33 9.04 -9.82
N ASP A 580 20.46 8.53 -8.61
CA ASP A 580 21.19 9.20 -7.53
C ASP A 580 22.70 8.98 -7.69
N TRP A 581 23.35 9.97 -8.31
CA TRP A 581 24.79 10.00 -8.52
C TRP A 581 25.59 10.54 -7.32
N THR A 582 24.92 10.83 -6.19
CA THR A 582 25.62 11.19 -4.94
C THR A 582 26.11 9.95 -4.18
N LEU A 583 25.53 8.79 -4.50
CA LEU A 583 25.90 7.52 -3.91
C LEU A 583 27.00 6.81 -4.73
N PRO A 584 27.83 5.96 -4.10
CA PRO A 584 28.79 5.14 -4.84
C PRO A 584 28.07 4.29 -5.88
N THR A 585 28.57 4.31 -7.11
CA THR A 585 27.94 3.65 -8.25
C THR A 585 28.99 3.04 -9.17
N ASP A 586 28.60 1.97 -9.87
CA ASP A 586 29.31 1.43 -11.04
C ASP A 586 29.33 2.46 -12.20
N PRO A 587 30.15 2.25 -13.27
CA PRO A 587 30.38 3.23 -14.34
C PRO A 587 29.12 3.84 -14.96
N LEU A 588 28.03 3.09 -15.10
CA LEU A 588 26.66 3.53 -15.37
C LEU A 588 25.68 2.37 -15.08
N PRO A 589 24.46 2.64 -14.59
CA PRO A 589 23.41 1.62 -14.43
C PRO A 589 23.11 0.81 -15.71
N SER A 590 22.71 -0.46 -15.55
CA SER A 590 22.42 -1.38 -16.67
C SER A 590 21.36 -0.87 -17.65
N LEU A 591 20.39 -0.08 -17.16
CA LEU A 591 19.40 0.61 -17.99
C LEU A 591 20.05 1.39 -19.14
N PHE A 592 21.25 1.93 -18.93
CA PHE A 592 21.96 2.79 -19.87
C PHE A 592 23.02 2.06 -20.71
N THR A 593 23.52 0.92 -20.25
CA THR A 593 24.68 0.24 -20.85
C THR A 593 24.26 -0.94 -21.74
N GLU A 594 23.17 -1.63 -21.40
CA GLU A 594 22.61 -2.70 -22.22
C GLU A 594 22.20 -2.17 -23.61
N GLN A 595 22.61 -2.85 -24.68
CA GLN A 595 22.29 -2.41 -26.05
C GLN A 595 20.90 -2.86 -26.51
N THR A 596 20.40 -3.96 -25.95
CA THR A 596 19.12 -4.56 -26.33
C THR A 596 18.34 -4.99 -25.09
N PHE A 597 17.03 -5.20 -25.26
CA PHE A 597 16.18 -5.82 -24.25
C PHE A 597 15.13 -6.71 -24.92
N TYR A 598 14.61 -7.68 -24.19
CA TYR A 598 13.51 -8.53 -24.64
C TYR A 598 12.17 -7.92 -24.22
N ASP A 599 11.30 -7.62 -25.19
CA ASP A 599 9.95 -7.09 -24.98
C ASP A 599 8.96 -8.26 -24.86
N ALA A 600 8.58 -8.60 -23.62
CA ALA A 600 7.69 -9.71 -23.33
C ALA A 600 6.28 -9.57 -23.92
N TRP A 601 5.85 -8.34 -24.29
CA TRP A 601 4.52 -8.10 -24.88
C TRP A 601 4.52 -8.32 -26.40
N LYS A 602 5.69 -8.21 -27.04
CA LYS A 602 5.85 -8.41 -28.49
C LYS A 602 6.57 -9.70 -28.85
N ASP A 603 7.16 -10.37 -27.85
CA ASP A 603 8.00 -11.55 -28.04
C ASP A 603 9.18 -11.28 -28.99
N GLU A 604 9.80 -10.10 -28.86
CA GLU A 604 10.87 -9.63 -29.74
C GLU A 604 12.02 -9.01 -28.94
N VAL A 605 13.24 -9.16 -29.45
CA VAL A 605 14.43 -8.45 -28.92
C VAL A 605 14.56 -7.12 -29.64
N LEU A 606 14.45 -6.02 -28.89
CA LEU A 606 14.49 -4.66 -29.40
C LEU A 606 15.76 -3.94 -28.92
N GLU A 607 16.16 -2.90 -29.64
CA GLU A 607 17.21 -1.97 -29.17
C GLU A 607 16.75 -1.27 -27.89
N ASN A 608 17.66 -1.17 -26.91
CA ASN A 608 17.37 -0.51 -25.66
C ASN A 608 17.19 1.00 -25.90
N PRO A 609 15.99 1.55 -25.68
CA PRO A 609 15.72 2.96 -25.97
C PRO A 609 16.44 3.92 -25.03
N PHE A 610 17.07 3.44 -23.95
CA PHE A 610 17.90 4.24 -23.04
C PHE A 610 19.39 4.14 -23.33
N ALA A 611 19.83 3.31 -24.28
CA ALA A 611 21.25 3.16 -24.60
C ALA A 611 21.82 4.40 -25.32
N ARG A 612 21.05 4.96 -26.25
CA ARG A 612 21.42 6.12 -27.08
C ARG A 612 20.18 6.73 -27.72
N GLY A 613 20.25 8.00 -28.12
CA GLY A 613 19.17 8.67 -28.85
C GLY A 613 19.57 9.06 -30.26
N PHE A 614 18.61 9.00 -31.19
CA PHE A 614 18.83 9.38 -32.59
C PHE A 614 18.64 10.89 -32.79
N ILE A 615 19.57 11.51 -33.52
CA ILE A 615 19.56 12.92 -33.91
C ILE A 615 19.38 13.00 -35.42
N LYS A 616 18.21 13.51 -35.84
CA LYS A 616 17.81 13.54 -37.24
C LYS A 616 18.67 14.47 -38.09
N GLU A 617 19.04 15.63 -37.55
CA GLU A 617 19.76 16.70 -38.25
C GLU A 617 21.13 16.24 -38.78
N ILE A 618 21.78 15.34 -38.04
CA ILE A 618 23.09 14.80 -38.39
C ILE A 618 23.03 13.33 -38.85
N SER A 619 21.83 12.74 -38.86
CA SER A 619 21.61 11.31 -39.13
C SER A 619 22.53 10.39 -38.31
N GLY A 620 22.63 10.67 -37.01
CA GLY A 620 23.56 10.02 -36.09
C GLY A 620 22.95 9.76 -34.71
N TYR A 621 23.69 9.13 -33.81
CA TYR A 621 23.25 8.82 -32.45
C TYR A 621 24.07 9.58 -31.41
N THR A 622 23.49 9.78 -30.24
CA THR A 622 24.23 10.27 -29.08
C THR A 622 25.28 9.26 -28.63
N VAL A 623 26.37 9.77 -28.07
CA VAL A 623 27.48 8.98 -27.54
C VAL A 623 27.73 9.39 -26.10
N ARG A 624 28.11 8.43 -25.26
CA ARG A 624 28.56 8.67 -23.88
C ARG A 624 30.03 8.29 -23.77
N ASP A 625 30.78 9.10 -23.04
CA ASP A 625 32.19 8.91 -22.77
C ASP A 625 32.39 9.14 -21.26
N PRO A 626 31.96 8.19 -20.40
CA PRO A 626 32.03 8.36 -18.95
C PRO A 626 33.48 8.58 -18.48
N GLN A 627 33.72 9.69 -17.81
CA GLN A 627 35.05 10.05 -17.31
C GLN A 627 35.31 9.34 -15.96
N PRO A 628 36.57 8.94 -15.67
CA PRO A 628 36.91 8.26 -14.42
C PRO A 628 36.52 9.02 -13.15
N GLU A 629 36.47 10.35 -13.22
CA GLU A 629 36.08 11.25 -12.13
C GLU A 629 34.64 11.04 -11.67
N LEU A 630 33.76 10.47 -12.50
CA LEU A 630 32.39 10.09 -12.13
C LEU A 630 32.36 9.09 -10.97
N LEU A 631 33.38 8.23 -10.90
CA LEU A 631 33.52 7.16 -9.92
C LEU A 631 34.35 7.57 -8.70
N LYS A 632 34.78 8.84 -8.65
CA LYS A 632 35.61 9.33 -7.56
C LYS A 632 34.77 9.46 -6.31
N LEU A 633 35.18 8.73 -5.28
CA LEU A 633 34.58 8.80 -3.96
C LEU A 633 35.29 9.84 -3.09
N SER A 634 34.59 10.28 -2.05
CA SER A 634 35.12 11.07 -0.93
C SER A 634 36.29 10.35 -0.24
N ALA A 635 37.03 11.08 0.60
CA ALA A 635 38.22 10.54 1.27
C ALA A 635 37.91 9.34 2.21
N ASP A 636 36.69 9.26 2.73
CA ASP A 636 36.16 8.15 3.54
C ASP A 636 35.62 6.98 2.70
N GLY A 637 35.45 7.17 1.38
CA GLY A 637 34.95 6.15 0.46
C GLY A 637 33.44 5.87 0.56
N GLU A 638 32.70 6.63 1.37
CA GLU A 638 31.29 6.36 1.67
C GLU A 638 30.33 7.02 0.64
N HIS A 639 30.73 8.12 0.01
CA HIS A 639 29.91 8.86 -0.96
C HIS A 639 30.69 9.36 -2.18
N SER A 640 29.98 9.76 -3.23
CA SER A 640 30.58 10.44 -4.38
C SER A 640 31.11 11.81 -3.96
N VAL A 641 32.21 12.29 -4.55
CA VAL A 641 32.67 13.68 -4.34
C VAL A 641 31.61 14.73 -4.68
N LEU A 642 30.61 14.37 -5.48
CA LEU A 642 29.49 15.26 -5.82
C LEU A 642 28.47 15.41 -4.68
N PHE A 643 28.47 14.52 -3.69
CA PHE A 643 27.57 14.62 -2.54
C PHE A 643 27.88 15.87 -1.70
N ASP A 644 29.16 16.15 -1.44
CA ASP A 644 29.58 17.33 -0.67
C ASP A 644 29.13 18.63 -1.36
N GLU A 645 29.20 18.66 -2.69
CA GLU A 645 28.71 19.78 -3.49
C GLU A 645 27.19 19.91 -3.40
N VAL A 646 26.44 18.80 -3.39
CA VAL A 646 24.99 18.81 -3.15
C VAL A 646 24.66 19.30 -1.73
N LEU A 647 25.47 18.98 -0.72
CA LEU A 647 25.27 19.55 0.62
C LEU A 647 25.45 21.05 0.62
N LEU A 648 26.50 21.56 -0.04
CA LEU A 648 26.71 22.99 -0.19
C LEU A 648 25.52 23.67 -0.88
N VAL A 649 24.93 23.02 -1.90
CA VAL A 649 23.70 23.48 -2.54
C VAL A 649 22.55 23.56 -1.52
N LEU A 650 22.34 22.51 -0.73
CA LEU A 650 21.25 22.42 0.23
C LEU A 650 21.42 23.34 1.45
N GLU A 651 22.64 23.74 1.79
CA GLU A 651 22.95 24.72 2.83
C GLU A 651 22.42 26.13 2.52
N GLN A 652 22.33 26.48 1.23
CA GLN A 652 21.92 27.83 0.82
C GLN A 652 20.48 28.13 1.28
N THR A 653 20.27 29.36 1.77
CA THR A 653 18.97 29.81 2.31
C THR A 653 18.25 30.79 1.39
N ASP A 654 19.00 31.55 0.59
CA ASP A 654 18.47 32.36 -0.52
C ASP A 654 18.30 31.50 -1.78
N TYR A 655 17.23 31.76 -2.55
CA TYR A 655 16.91 30.97 -3.74
C TYR A 655 17.94 31.14 -4.86
N CYS A 656 18.47 32.34 -5.07
CA CYS A 656 19.41 32.60 -6.14
C CYS A 656 20.81 32.06 -5.79
N ASP A 657 21.21 32.14 -4.52
CA ASP A 657 22.45 31.50 -4.05
C ASP A 657 22.36 29.97 -4.19
N PHE A 658 21.21 29.39 -3.83
CA PHE A 658 20.90 27.97 -4.08
C PHE A 658 21.02 27.63 -5.57
N GLU A 659 20.38 28.41 -6.45
CA GLU A 659 20.26 28.10 -7.87
C GLU A 659 21.61 28.06 -8.59
N VAL A 660 22.52 28.99 -8.26
CA VAL A 660 23.86 29.00 -8.86
C VAL A 660 24.63 27.74 -8.53
N GLN A 661 24.67 27.35 -7.25
CA GLN A 661 25.35 26.11 -6.84
C GLN A 661 24.66 24.91 -7.49
N PHE A 662 23.33 24.89 -7.47
CA PHE A 662 22.51 23.81 -8.00
C PHE A 662 22.75 23.56 -9.48
N GLU A 663 22.78 24.60 -10.32
CA GLU A 663 23.05 24.47 -11.75
C GLU A 663 24.49 23.98 -12.00
N VAL A 664 25.47 24.48 -11.24
CA VAL A 664 26.88 24.10 -11.39
C VAL A 664 27.11 22.62 -11.06
N VAL A 665 26.53 22.12 -9.97
CA VAL A 665 26.65 20.69 -9.60
C VAL A 665 25.97 19.80 -10.62
N HIS A 666 24.81 20.20 -11.12
CA HIS A 666 24.13 19.53 -12.24
C HIS A 666 25.04 19.42 -13.48
N ASN A 667 25.77 20.50 -13.82
CA ASN A 667 26.65 20.53 -15.00
C ASN A 667 27.79 19.51 -14.93
N ALA A 668 28.17 19.06 -13.72
CA ALA A 668 29.17 18.02 -13.55
C ALA A 668 28.76 16.72 -14.26
N ILE A 669 27.52 16.25 -14.09
CA ILE A 669 27.08 14.98 -14.70
C ILE A 669 26.99 15.08 -16.23
N HIS A 670 26.59 16.24 -16.75
CA HIS A 670 26.63 16.50 -18.18
C HIS A 670 28.03 16.24 -18.77
N TYR A 671 29.06 16.78 -18.13
CA TYR A 671 30.45 16.58 -18.53
C TYR A 671 30.96 15.17 -18.23
N LEU A 672 30.72 14.66 -17.03
CA LEU A 672 31.26 13.39 -16.54
C LEU A 672 30.71 12.18 -17.31
N VAL A 673 29.48 12.24 -17.81
CA VAL A 673 28.90 11.16 -18.64
C VAL A 673 29.12 11.42 -20.13
N GLY A 674 29.05 12.68 -20.58
CA GLY A 674 29.18 13.03 -21.98
C GLY A 674 30.61 13.08 -22.50
N GLY A 675 31.58 13.25 -21.62
CA GLY A 675 33.01 13.31 -21.91
C GLY A 675 33.38 14.30 -23.01
N ARG A 676 34.28 13.89 -23.91
CA ARG A 676 34.88 14.76 -24.94
C ARG A 676 34.15 14.72 -26.29
N GLN A 677 33.04 14.00 -26.37
CA GLN A 677 32.30 13.78 -27.62
C GLN A 677 31.41 14.99 -27.98
N SER A 678 31.21 15.23 -29.28
CA SER A 678 30.42 16.39 -29.76
C SER A 678 28.91 16.19 -29.68
N TYR A 679 28.44 14.95 -29.81
CA TYR A 679 27.03 14.56 -29.78
C TYR A 679 26.71 13.80 -28.50
N SER A 680 26.96 14.43 -27.35
CA SER A 680 26.84 13.81 -26.02
C SER A 680 26.14 14.73 -25.03
N LEU A 681 25.96 14.25 -23.80
CA LEU A 681 25.48 15.06 -22.67
C LEU A 681 26.34 16.30 -22.39
N SER A 682 27.63 16.30 -22.75
CA SER A 682 28.53 17.46 -22.57
C SER A 682 28.18 18.62 -23.50
N SER A 683 27.45 18.34 -24.58
CA SER A 683 27.12 19.32 -25.60
C SER A 683 25.72 19.88 -25.37
N LEU A 684 25.63 21.16 -25.00
CA LEU A 684 24.34 21.86 -24.81
C LEU A 684 23.42 21.71 -26.03
N HIS A 685 23.99 21.64 -27.24
CA HIS A 685 23.22 21.51 -28.47
C HIS A 685 22.50 20.16 -28.62
N TYR A 686 23.02 19.09 -28.02
CA TYR A 686 22.56 17.73 -28.28
C TYR A 686 22.24 16.93 -27.01
N ALA A 687 22.53 17.45 -25.82
CA ALA A 687 22.43 16.73 -24.56
C ALA A 687 21.04 16.09 -24.35
N SER A 688 19.97 16.82 -24.64
CA SER A 688 18.60 16.32 -24.43
C SER A 688 18.15 15.23 -25.41
N TYR A 689 18.90 14.98 -26.49
CA TYR A 689 18.64 13.83 -27.36
C TYR A 689 19.05 12.52 -26.69
N ASP A 690 19.88 12.55 -25.64
CA ASP A 690 20.23 11.38 -24.87
C ASP A 690 19.18 11.12 -23.78
N PRO A 691 18.54 9.93 -23.73
CA PRO A 691 17.53 9.59 -22.71
C PRO A 691 17.99 9.72 -21.25
N LEU A 692 19.29 9.57 -20.98
CA LEU A 692 19.87 9.75 -19.65
C LEU A 692 19.67 11.17 -19.13
N PHE A 693 19.59 12.17 -20.04
CA PHE A 693 19.28 13.56 -19.70
C PHE A 693 18.07 13.65 -18.78
N PHE A 694 16.96 12.99 -19.13
CA PHE A 694 15.72 13.12 -18.36
C PHE A 694 15.76 12.36 -17.03
N ILE A 695 16.53 11.28 -16.94
CA ILE A 695 16.74 10.56 -15.67
C ILE A 695 17.65 11.36 -14.73
N HIS A 696 18.69 12.01 -15.27
CA HIS A 696 19.54 12.94 -14.55
C HIS A 696 18.74 14.16 -14.04
N HIS A 697 17.96 14.79 -14.92
CA HIS A 697 17.12 15.94 -14.58
C HIS A 697 15.97 15.59 -13.63
N SER A 698 15.54 14.32 -13.56
CA SER A 698 14.63 13.83 -12.53
C SER A 698 15.28 13.89 -11.14
N PHE A 699 16.56 13.51 -11.02
CA PHE A 699 17.30 13.64 -9.76
C PHE A 699 17.60 15.09 -9.37
N VAL A 700 17.91 15.92 -10.36
CA VAL A 700 18.12 17.37 -10.18
C VAL A 700 16.83 18.00 -9.65
N ASP A 701 15.68 17.66 -10.22
CA ASP A 701 14.38 18.12 -9.71
C ASP A 701 14.09 17.63 -8.28
N LYS A 702 14.50 16.39 -7.95
CA LYS A 702 14.44 15.85 -6.58
C LYS A 702 15.28 16.67 -5.60
N ILE A 703 16.52 17.04 -5.95
CA ILE A 703 17.36 17.91 -5.10
C ILE A 703 16.66 19.25 -4.84
N TRP A 704 16.04 19.85 -5.87
CA TRP A 704 15.29 21.08 -5.67
C TRP A 704 14.07 20.87 -4.74
N ALA A 705 13.34 19.77 -4.89
CA ALA A 705 12.24 19.42 -3.97
C ALA A 705 12.73 19.24 -2.52
N VAL A 706 13.90 18.61 -2.32
CA VAL A 706 14.54 18.48 -0.99
C VAL A 706 14.88 19.86 -0.42
N TRP A 707 15.47 20.76 -1.21
CA TRP A 707 15.74 22.13 -0.78
C TRP A 707 14.45 22.86 -0.36
N GLN A 708 13.36 22.72 -1.13
CA GLN A 708 12.07 23.30 -0.77
C GLN A 708 11.53 22.77 0.57
N GLU A 709 11.72 21.48 0.88
CA GLU A 709 11.36 20.91 2.18
C GLU A 709 12.28 21.40 3.32
N LEU A 710 13.58 21.56 3.06
CA LEU A 710 14.50 22.17 4.02
C LEU A 710 14.10 23.62 4.34
N GLN A 711 13.76 24.41 3.34
CA GLN A 711 13.26 25.78 3.53
C GLN A 711 12.00 25.82 4.39
N LYS A 712 11.04 24.89 4.19
CA LYS A 712 9.87 24.76 5.08
C LYS A 712 10.27 24.52 6.53
N ARG A 713 11.23 23.61 6.77
CA ARG A 713 11.75 23.30 8.11
C ARG A 713 12.51 24.47 8.73
N ARG A 714 13.19 25.28 7.91
CA ARG A 714 13.86 26.52 8.30
C ARG A 714 12.91 27.69 8.51
N HIS A 715 11.61 27.53 8.25
CA HIS A 715 10.61 28.59 8.24
C HIS A 715 10.91 29.73 7.23
N LEU A 716 11.52 29.37 6.10
CA LEU A 716 11.87 30.28 5.01
C LEU A 716 10.95 30.09 3.79
N PRO A 717 10.90 31.06 2.87
CA PRO A 717 10.17 30.91 1.60
C PRO A 717 10.65 29.67 0.82
N HIS A 718 9.69 28.87 0.35
CA HIS A 718 9.94 27.62 -0.38
C HIS A 718 9.09 27.50 -1.66
N ASP A 719 8.00 28.26 -1.76
CA ASP A 719 7.04 28.28 -2.87
C ASP A 719 7.10 29.59 -3.69
N ARG A 720 8.12 30.41 -3.42
CA ARG A 720 8.44 31.64 -4.13
C ARG A 720 9.93 31.93 -4.01
N ALA A 721 10.44 32.74 -4.92
CA ALA A 721 11.74 33.38 -4.79
C ALA A 721 11.54 34.89 -4.62
N ASP A 722 12.24 35.47 -3.64
CA ASP A 722 12.24 36.92 -3.41
C ASP A 722 13.32 37.64 -4.26
N CYS A 723 14.16 36.86 -4.96
CA CYS A 723 15.15 37.32 -5.93
C CYS A 723 14.65 37.09 -7.37
N ALA A 724 15.20 37.83 -8.34
CA ALA A 724 14.94 37.64 -9.77
C ALA A 724 13.45 37.69 -10.18
N VAL A 725 12.63 38.43 -9.44
CA VAL A 725 11.15 38.48 -9.57
C VAL A 725 10.70 38.86 -10.99
N ASN A 726 11.49 39.69 -11.67
CA ASN A 726 11.27 40.06 -13.07
C ASN A 726 11.28 38.84 -14.00
N PHE A 727 12.17 37.87 -13.78
CA PHE A 727 12.22 36.63 -14.57
C PHE A 727 11.12 35.64 -14.16
N MET A 728 10.71 35.64 -12.89
CA MET A 728 9.69 34.71 -12.37
C MET A 728 8.29 34.94 -12.95
N ALA A 729 8.02 36.14 -13.47
CA ALA A 729 6.76 36.52 -14.10
C ALA A 729 6.72 36.28 -15.62
N GLU A 730 7.86 36.07 -16.27
CA GLU A 730 7.93 35.91 -17.72
C GLU A 730 7.66 34.44 -18.13
N PRO A 731 6.70 34.18 -19.05
CA PRO A 731 6.46 32.83 -19.53
C PRO A 731 7.67 32.25 -20.27
N MET A 732 8.11 31.07 -19.87
CA MET A 732 9.25 30.35 -20.44
C MET A 732 8.94 29.85 -21.86
N ALA A 733 9.84 30.14 -22.80
CA ALA A 733 9.82 29.56 -24.13
C ALA A 733 10.51 28.18 -24.12
N PRO A 734 10.10 27.21 -24.96
CA PRO A 734 9.00 27.29 -25.93
C PRO A 734 7.64 26.90 -25.31
N PHE A 735 7.57 26.68 -23.99
CA PHE A 735 6.36 26.19 -23.32
C PHE A 735 5.16 27.10 -23.50
N ASN A 736 5.36 28.42 -23.57
CA ASN A 736 4.32 29.41 -23.81
C ASN A 736 3.77 29.42 -25.26
N ASN A 737 4.44 28.78 -26.23
CA ASN A 737 4.07 28.86 -27.65
C ASN A 737 3.19 27.67 -28.09
N PRO A 738 1.90 27.88 -28.40
CA PRO A 738 0.99 26.80 -28.79
C PRO A 738 1.29 26.16 -30.15
N LYS A 739 2.11 26.82 -31.00
CA LYS A 739 2.54 26.26 -32.28
C LYS A 739 3.71 25.29 -32.15
N VAL A 740 4.41 25.32 -31.01
CA VAL A 740 5.60 24.50 -30.73
C VAL A 740 5.32 23.46 -29.66
N ASN A 741 4.72 23.89 -28.54
CA ASN A 741 4.32 23.00 -27.46
C ASN A 741 2.84 22.64 -27.56
N PHE A 742 2.53 21.41 -27.97
CA PHE A 742 1.14 20.95 -28.08
C PHE A 742 0.54 20.46 -26.76
N ASN A 743 1.31 20.38 -25.68
CA ASN A 743 0.82 19.94 -24.38
C ASN A 743 0.15 21.08 -23.59
N PRO A 744 -1.18 21.06 -23.41
CA PRO A 744 -1.91 22.15 -22.75
C PRO A 744 -1.46 22.39 -21.30
N ARG A 745 -0.92 21.36 -20.64
CA ARG A 745 -0.54 21.43 -19.23
C ARG A 745 0.74 22.22 -19.04
N THR A 746 1.82 21.86 -19.72
CA THR A 746 3.07 22.64 -19.66
C THR A 746 2.90 24.05 -20.25
N ARG A 747 1.94 24.26 -21.16
CA ARG A 747 1.55 25.62 -21.58
C ARG A 747 0.91 26.42 -20.45
N ALA A 748 -0.05 25.83 -19.72
CA ALA A 748 -0.75 26.51 -18.63
C ALA A 748 0.18 26.92 -17.48
N TYR A 749 1.26 26.16 -17.28
CA TYR A 749 2.26 26.38 -16.24
C TYR A 749 3.57 26.97 -16.77
N ALA A 750 3.58 27.59 -17.95
CA ALA A 750 4.81 28.12 -18.55
C ALA A 750 5.45 29.27 -17.76
N VAL A 751 4.74 29.88 -16.80
CA VAL A 751 5.27 30.95 -15.94
C VAL A 751 6.03 30.32 -14.76
N PRO A 752 7.30 30.69 -14.50
CA PRO A 752 8.11 30.09 -13.43
C PRO A 752 7.42 30.10 -12.07
N GLN A 753 6.78 31.21 -11.67
CA GLN A 753 6.07 31.30 -10.39
C GLN A 753 5.02 30.18 -10.17
N THR A 754 4.49 29.62 -11.25
CA THR A 754 3.45 28.57 -11.18
C THR A 754 4.02 27.16 -11.00
N VAL A 755 5.34 26.96 -11.14
CA VAL A 755 5.99 25.64 -11.10
C VAL A 755 6.84 25.39 -9.85
N PHE A 756 6.87 26.34 -8.91
CA PHE A 756 7.42 26.12 -7.58
C PHE A 756 6.75 24.93 -6.89
N ASP A 757 5.42 24.81 -6.96
CA ASP A 757 4.69 23.67 -6.42
C ASP A 757 4.19 22.77 -7.56
N LEU A 758 4.91 21.67 -7.81
CA LEU A 758 4.53 20.65 -8.79
C LEU A 758 3.11 20.10 -8.57
N ARG A 759 2.60 20.11 -7.33
CA ARG A 759 1.23 19.68 -7.02
C ARG A 759 0.19 20.57 -7.70
N ARG A 760 0.48 21.86 -7.88
CA ARG A 760 -0.40 22.77 -8.63
C ARG A 760 -0.53 22.38 -10.08
N THR A 761 0.53 21.81 -10.66
CA THR A 761 0.44 21.27 -12.01
C THR A 761 -0.51 20.07 -12.07
N GLY A 762 -0.96 19.51 -10.94
CA GLY A 762 -1.83 18.34 -10.76
C GLY A 762 -1.04 17.01 -10.73
N VAL A 763 0.27 17.08 -10.58
CA VAL A 763 1.20 15.96 -10.55
C VAL A 763 1.61 15.76 -9.10
N HIS A 764 1.45 14.56 -8.56
CA HIS A 764 1.87 14.25 -7.20
C HIS A 764 3.33 13.83 -7.20
N VAL A 765 4.16 14.62 -6.53
CA VAL A 765 5.51 14.23 -6.09
C VAL A 765 5.31 13.49 -4.76
N ARG A 766 5.83 12.26 -4.61
CA ARG A 766 5.98 11.66 -3.27
C ARG A 766 6.82 12.64 -2.44
N GLN A 767 6.43 12.88 -1.19
CA GLN A 767 7.35 13.61 -0.30
C GLN A 767 8.69 12.87 -0.31
N PRO A 768 9.84 13.56 -0.41
CA PRO A 768 11.14 12.90 -0.38
C PRO A 768 11.19 12.04 0.88
N GLN A 769 11.11 10.73 0.71
CA GLN A 769 11.41 9.81 1.79
C GLN A 769 12.88 10.05 2.10
N HIS A 770 13.16 10.35 3.37
CA HIS A 770 14.47 10.55 3.98
C HIS A 770 15.64 10.49 3.00
N TRP A 771 16.27 11.63 2.73
CA TRP A 771 17.67 11.62 2.28
C TRP A 771 18.42 10.67 3.22
N ARG A 772 19.07 9.63 2.68
CA ARG A 772 19.87 8.68 3.47
C ARG A 772 21.08 9.46 4.00
N GLN A 773 20.86 10.26 5.04
CA GLN A 773 21.86 10.89 5.92
C GLN A 773 21.51 10.50 7.37
N ASP A 774 21.26 9.22 7.58
CA ASP A 774 21.41 8.63 8.91
C ASP A 774 22.71 7.80 8.92
N THR A 775 23.79 8.41 8.42
CA THR A 775 25.19 8.05 8.64
C THR A 775 25.95 9.32 8.96
#